data_AF-A0A420H7Y2-F1
#
_entry.id   AF-A0A420H7Y2-F1
#
_cell.length_a   1.000
_cell.length_b   1.000
_cell.length_c   1.000
_cell.angle_alpha   90.00
_cell.angle_beta   90.00
_cell.angle_gamma   90.00
#
_symmetry.space_group_name_H-M   'P 1'
#
loop_
_entity.id
_entity.type
_entity.pdbx_description
1 polymer ?
#
loop_
_entity_poly.entity_id
_entity_poly.type
_entity_poly.pdbx_seq_one_letter_code
_entity_poly.pdbx_strand_id
1 'polypeptide(L)'
;MVSAIQEQHDIILDTIKSITRGDWKVLVIDESVKKIIDNVIKEDDILKENIANIERIEDRRDMNPDMDAIYLLSPQPHIVDCLMADLERHRYKKSFIIWTSLLEPDLHRLINTSRLAQGQLAGFETLFIDFFPRESQLITFRDPWSFPILYHPVCNNMITGICVLLGENPKVRYYKPRNATHEAHVLCSHLANFVQEKLDAYTKWNKNFPPACSRPTGTIIITDRSMDLNTPLLHEFTYQAMAHDLLPMKESDKIYYRTVLNKGAPDEQEKEMEINENDKIWVENRHRHMKDTIEKLMNDFQKFIDENPNFTNPGGDTTNLNSIKDMLAGLPQFQELKEAYSLHLSMAQECMNIFQSHKLADLASIEQSLATGLDEDFRRPKNIADELVRLLSDEQINLSDRRRLIMLYVIFRDGVILEDIKRLLCHAGLPPQNIDTVTNLDLLGAHTTKLLKESRTTPQCIFTRKTVPTSENEDYLLSRYEPVLKLMLEEVVKNSLDQTLFPYTKPPLNNTEDMSLQSQSSLRSAKPTWARNRMSNSESRQRIIVFVAGGATYSESRACYEVSKTSGKDIILATSHMLSPELFTKQVSDLSLDRRTLNLPADKPKPKAPSYLFQRNDPPSETSRSSANTSRSPVTNGRVISNVVRPPGSNPNSAGNDGNSQLYKKYAQEPPTSSMEATSLNTGIPQSFKVYESEDANSLKGKLDKKCKHKDGEKKKRGFFGSKK
;
A
#
# COMPACT_ATOMS: atom_id res chain seq x y z
N MET A 1 -11.77 -20.16 2.56
CA MET A 1 -11.90 -18.69 2.62
C MET A 1 -11.64 -18.20 1.22
N VAL A 2 -12.49 -17.32 0.67
CA VAL A 2 -12.29 -16.81 -0.70
C VAL A 2 -10.97 -16.04 -0.79
N SER A 3 -10.22 -16.24 -1.87
CA SER A 3 -9.02 -15.46 -2.20
C SER A 3 -9.27 -14.66 -3.47
N ALA A 4 -9.21 -13.33 -3.37
CA ALA A 4 -9.38 -12.43 -4.53
C ALA A 4 -8.30 -12.64 -5.60
N ILE A 5 -7.10 -13.08 -5.20
CA ILE A 5 -6.00 -13.45 -6.11
C ILE A 5 -6.40 -14.67 -6.93
N GLN A 6 -6.85 -15.73 -6.26
CA GLN A 6 -7.26 -16.97 -6.93
C GLN A 6 -8.48 -16.75 -7.83
N GLU A 7 -9.49 -15.98 -7.40
CA GLU A 7 -10.66 -15.74 -8.25
C GLU A 7 -10.32 -14.89 -9.49
N GLN A 8 -9.40 -13.92 -9.41
CA GLN A 8 -8.94 -13.18 -10.60
C GLN A 8 -8.07 -14.07 -11.52
N HIS A 9 -7.19 -14.90 -10.94
CA HIS A 9 -6.39 -15.88 -11.66
C HIS A 9 -7.27 -16.85 -12.46
N ASP A 10 -8.24 -17.47 -11.81
CA ASP A 10 -9.12 -18.48 -12.40
C ASP A 10 -10.01 -17.88 -13.50
N ILE A 11 -10.59 -16.69 -13.27
CA ILE A 11 -11.40 -16.00 -14.30
C ILE A 11 -10.59 -15.73 -15.57
N ILE A 12 -9.33 -15.27 -15.46
CA ILE A 12 -8.50 -14.98 -16.63
C ILE A 12 -8.15 -16.28 -17.39
N LEU A 13 -7.70 -17.32 -16.68
CA LEU A 13 -7.30 -18.58 -17.31
C LEU A 13 -8.50 -19.34 -17.91
N ASP A 14 -9.64 -19.41 -17.21
CA ASP A 14 -10.85 -20.07 -17.71
C ASP A 14 -11.40 -19.37 -18.96
N THR A 15 -11.35 -18.03 -19.03
CA THR A 15 -11.72 -17.29 -20.24
C THR A 15 -10.77 -17.60 -21.40
N ILE A 16 -9.45 -17.59 -21.17
CA ILE A 16 -8.46 -17.95 -22.20
C ILE A 16 -8.73 -19.38 -22.72
N LYS A 17 -8.86 -20.35 -21.81
CA LYS A 17 -9.14 -21.77 -22.11
C LYS A 17 -10.45 -21.98 -22.89
N SER A 18 -11.50 -21.25 -22.52
CA SER A 18 -12.81 -21.26 -23.19
C SER A 18 -12.75 -20.75 -24.65
N ILE A 19 -11.80 -19.86 -24.94
CA ILE A 19 -11.57 -19.28 -26.27
C ILE A 19 -10.56 -20.11 -27.08
N THR A 20 -9.49 -20.64 -26.48
CA THR A 20 -8.50 -21.45 -27.21
C THR A 20 -9.07 -22.78 -27.67
N ARG A 21 -9.84 -23.48 -26.81
CA ARG A 21 -10.51 -24.76 -27.11
C ARG A 21 -9.56 -25.86 -27.66
N GLY A 22 -8.27 -25.77 -27.34
CA GLY A 22 -7.22 -26.66 -27.83
C GLY A 22 -6.53 -26.22 -29.13
N ASP A 23 -7.01 -25.17 -29.80
CA ASP A 23 -6.28 -24.54 -30.91
C ASP A 23 -5.21 -23.58 -30.39
N TRP A 24 -4.04 -23.55 -31.06
CA TRP A 24 -3.00 -22.57 -30.76
C TRP A 24 -3.43 -21.15 -31.18
N LYS A 25 -3.31 -20.19 -30.26
CA LYS A 25 -3.63 -18.77 -30.50
C LYS A 25 -2.51 -17.86 -29.99
N VAL A 26 -2.45 -16.63 -30.50
CA VAL A 26 -1.54 -15.58 -30.01
C VAL A 26 -2.29 -14.73 -28.97
N LEU A 27 -1.69 -14.45 -27.82
CA LEU A 27 -2.26 -13.53 -26.83
C LEU A 27 -1.65 -12.13 -27.02
N VAL A 28 -2.48 -11.13 -27.27
CA VAL A 28 -2.09 -9.73 -27.45
C VAL A 28 -2.60 -8.92 -26.26
N ILE A 29 -1.72 -8.20 -25.58
CA ILE A 29 -2.00 -7.43 -24.36
C ILE A 29 -1.47 -5.99 -24.45
N ASP A 30 -1.98 -5.08 -23.62
CA ASP A 30 -1.36 -3.76 -23.39
C ASP A 30 -0.56 -3.70 -22.08
N GLU A 31 0.17 -2.61 -21.86
CA GLU A 31 0.98 -2.38 -20.65
C GLU A 31 0.14 -2.46 -19.35
N SER A 32 -1.12 -2.01 -19.37
CA SER A 32 -2.00 -2.06 -18.18
C SER A 32 -2.42 -3.49 -17.87
N VAL A 33 -2.79 -4.26 -18.91
CA VAL A 33 -3.11 -5.69 -18.78
C VAL A 33 -1.90 -6.49 -18.34
N LYS A 34 -0.69 -6.21 -18.84
CA LYS A 34 0.51 -6.92 -18.37
C LYS A 34 0.69 -6.78 -16.86
N LYS A 35 0.49 -5.59 -16.29
CA LYS A 35 0.58 -5.37 -14.83
C LYS A 35 -0.49 -6.12 -14.03
N ILE A 36 -1.66 -6.37 -14.62
CA ILE A 36 -2.74 -7.18 -14.01
C ILE A 36 -2.35 -8.66 -14.06
N ILE A 37 -1.90 -9.16 -15.21
CA ILE A 37 -1.44 -10.54 -15.39
C ILE A 37 -0.27 -10.85 -14.44
N ASP A 38 0.80 -10.07 -14.50
CA ASP A 38 2.03 -10.26 -13.72
C ASP A 38 1.81 -10.18 -12.19
N ASN A 39 0.63 -9.70 -11.75
CA ASN A 39 0.23 -9.67 -10.34
C ASN A 39 -0.36 -10.99 -9.84
N VAL A 40 -1.03 -11.77 -10.68
CA VAL A 40 -1.80 -12.97 -10.26
C VAL A 40 -1.41 -14.26 -10.98
N ILE A 41 -0.87 -14.21 -12.19
CA ILE A 41 -0.58 -15.36 -13.04
C ILE A 41 0.89 -15.35 -13.47
N LYS A 42 1.52 -16.52 -13.54
CA LYS A 42 2.85 -16.68 -14.15
C LYS A 42 2.73 -16.87 -15.65
N GLU A 43 3.66 -16.32 -16.42
CA GLU A 43 3.66 -16.44 -17.89
C GLU A 43 3.62 -17.93 -18.35
N ASP A 44 4.32 -18.82 -17.65
CA ASP A 44 4.28 -20.27 -17.86
C ASP A 44 2.86 -20.88 -17.81
N ASP A 45 1.98 -20.35 -16.96
CA ASP A 45 0.62 -20.89 -16.78
C ASP A 45 -0.32 -20.45 -17.91
N ILE A 46 -0.05 -19.29 -18.53
CA ILE A 46 -0.73 -18.84 -19.76
C ILE A 46 -0.30 -19.67 -20.96
N LEU A 47 1.01 -19.91 -21.11
CA LEU A 47 1.57 -20.66 -22.24
C LEU A 47 1.07 -22.11 -22.30
N LYS A 48 0.75 -22.71 -21.14
CA LYS A 48 0.15 -24.06 -21.04
C LYS A 48 -1.26 -24.15 -21.63
N GLU A 49 -2.01 -23.06 -21.69
CA GLU A 49 -3.41 -23.03 -22.16
C GLU A 49 -3.53 -22.79 -23.69
N ASN A 50 -2.60 -23.38 -24.44
CA ASN A 50 -2.48 -23.30 -25.91
C ASN A 50 -2.21 -21.88 -26.46
N ILE A 51 -1.48 -21.06 -25.70
CA ILE A 51 -0.98 -19.75 -26.15
C ILE A 51 0.44 -19.91 -26.71
N ALA A 52 0.63 -19.58 -27.98
CA ALA A 52 1.91 -19.75 -28.67
C ALA A 52 2.92 -18.63 -28.38
N ASN A 53 2.43 -17.39 -28.19
CA ASN A 53 3.23 -16.23 -27.85
C ASN A 53 2.37 -15.19 -27.11
N ILE A 54 3.01 -14.38 -26.26
CA ILE A 54 2.40 -13.24 -25.59
C ILE A 54 3.05 -11.98 -26.17
N GLU A 55 2.25 -11.15 -26.84
CA GLU A 55 2.73 -9.98 -27.59
C GLU A 55 2.10 -8.69 -27.07
N ARG A 56 2.85 -7.58 -27.10
CA ARG A 56 2.34 -6.27 -26.68
C ARG A 56 1.77 -5.48 -27.85
N ILE A 57 0.56 -4.93 -27.69
CA ILE A 57 -0.15 -4.28 -28.79
C ILE A 57 0.57 -3.01 -29.29
N GLU A 58 1.26 -2.32 -28.37
CA GLU A 58 2.04 -1.10 -28.60
C GLU A 58 3.43 -1.34 -29.19
N ASP A 59 3.88 -2.61 -29.25
CA ASP A 59 5.17 -2.99 -29.82
C ASP A 59 5.01 -3.44 -31.29
N ARG A 60 6.07 -3.26 -32.08
CA ARG A 60 6.04 -3.60 -33.51
C ARG A 60 6.14 -5.12 -33.70
N ARG A 61 5.00 -5.73 -34.02
CA ARG A 61 4.83 -7.18 -34.25
C ARG A 61 4.87 -7.53 -35.74
N ASP A 62 5.13 -8.80 -36.03
CA ASP A 62 5.10 -9.39 -37.38
C ASP A 62 3.67 -9.81 -37.79
N MET A 63 3.49 -10.12 -39.08
CA MET A 63 2.19 -10.52 -39.65
C MET A 63 2.01 -12.03 -39.55
N ASN A 64 0.97 -12.49 -38.85
CA ASN A 64 0.69 -13.90 -38.58
C ASN A 64 -0.75 -14.27 -39.04
N PRO A 65 -1.07 -14.15 -40.34
CA PRO A 65 -2.45 -14.26 -40.86
C PRO A 65 -3.05 -15.67 -40.80
N ASP A 66 -2.26 -16.70 -40.48
CA ASP A 66 -2.71 -18.09 -40.39
C ASP A 66 -3.25 -18.46 -39.00
N MET A 67 -2.88 -17.71 -37.95
CA MET A 67 -3.29 -17.94 -36.56
C MET A 67 -4.41 -17.00 -36.12
N ASP A 68 -5.22 -17.45 -35.15
CA ASP A 68 -6.17 -16.60 -34.45
C ASP A 68 -5.47 -15.87 -33.28
N ALA A 69 -5.96 -14.69 -32.90
CA ALA A 69 -5.47 -13.92 -31.77
C ALA A 69 -6.56 -13.64 -30.72
N ILE A 70 -6.14 -13.64 -29.45
CA ILE A 70 -6.91 -13.18 -28.30
C ILE A 70 -6.35 -11.82 -27.89
N TYR A 71 -7.16 -10.77 -27.95
CA TYR A 71 -6.82 -9.42 -27.53
C TYR A 71 -7.39 -9.19 -26.14
N LEU A 72 -6.58 -9.28 -25.09
CA LEU A 72 -6.96 -8.90 -23.73
C LEU A 72 -6.43 -7.49 -23.47
N LEU A 73 -7.32 -6.49 -23.48
CA LEU A 73 -6.95 -5.08 -23.57
C LEU A 73 -7.66 -4.19 -22.55
N SER A 74 -6.98 -3.13 -22.12
CA SER A 74 -7.59 -2.04 -21.35
C SER A 74 -8.40 -1.11 -22.27
N PRO A 75 -9.59 -0.63 -21.83
CA PRO A 75 -10.52 0.16 -22.66
C PRO A 75 -10.07 1.63 -22.84
N GLN A 76 -8.79 1.86 -23.15
CA GLN A 76 -8.25 3.19 -23.39
C GLN A 76 -8.32 3.60 -24.87
N PRO A 77 -8.58 4.89 -25.20
CA PRO A 77 -8.70 5.35 -26.60
C PRO A 77 -7.50 4.97 -27.48
N HIS A 78 -6.29 5.15 -26.97
CA HIS A 78 -5.07 4.86 -27.73
C HIS A 78 -4.83 3.36 -27.97
N ILE A 79 -5.36 2.49 -27.11
CA ILE A 79 -5.32 1.02 -27.29
C ILE A 79 -6.36 0.59 -28.32
N VAL A 80 -7.52 1.24 -28.35
CA VAL A 80 -8.53 1.05 -29.41
C VAL A 80 -7.96 1.47 -30.77
N ASP A 81 -7.23 2.59 -30.86
CA ASP A 81 -6.55 3.00 -32.10
C ASP A 81 -5.55 1.92 -32.58
N CYS A 82 -4.75 1.33 -31.67
CA CYS A 82 -3.84 0.23 -31.99
C CYS A 82 -4.56 -1.03 -32.49
N LEU A 83 -5.66 -1.41 -31.82
CA LEU A 83 -6.51 -2.53 -32.20
C LEU A 83 -7.13 -2.35 -33.59
N MET A 84 -7.64 -1.15 -33.87
CA MET A 84 -8.23 -0.82 -35.19
C MET A 84 -7.18 -0.93 -36.30
N ALA A 85 -5.95 -0.45 -36.06
CA ALA A 85 -4.85 -0.57 -37.02
C ALA A 85 -4.46 -2.03 -37.32
N ASP A 86 -4.49 -2.92 -36.32
CA ASP A 86 -4.23 -4.35 -36.50
C ASP A 86 -5.34 -5.05 -37.30
N LEU A 87 -6.61 -4.73 -37.00
CA LEU A 87 -7.78 -5.28 -37.70
C LEU A 87 -7.84 -4.80 -39.15
N GLU A 88 -7.56 -3.52 -39.42
CA GLU A 88 -7.46 -3.01 -40.80
C GLU A 88 -6.36 -3.73 -41.60
N ARG A 89 -5.21 -3.99 -40.97
CA ARG A 89 -4.07 -4.70 -41.58
C ARG A 89 -4.30 -6.20 -41.78
N HIS A 90 -5.35 -6.79 -41.19
CA HIS A 90 -5.59 -8.24 -41.18
C HIS A 90 -4.38 -9.03 -40.61
N ARG A 91 -3.86 -8.58 -39.45
CA ARG A 91 -2.65 -9.16 -38.85
C ARG A 91 -2.78 -10.64 -38.51
N TYR A 92 -3.96 -11.04 -38.05
CA TYR A 92 -4.31 -12.39 -37.65
C TYR A 92 -5.60 -12.82 -38.37
N LYS A 93 -5.87 -14.13 -38.38
CA LYS A 93 -6.99 -14.74 -39.11
C LYS A 93 -8.35 -14.36 -38.55
N LYS A 94 -8.47 -14.39 -37.22
CA LYS A 94 -9.63 -14.03 -36.42
C LYS A 94 -9.19 -13.41 -35.10
N SER A 95 -10.03 -12.56 -34.55
CA SER A 95 -9.74 -11.78 -33.36
C SER A 95 -10.83 -11.99 -32.32
N PHE A 96 -10.45 -12.44 -31.13
CA PHE A 96 -11.31 -12.49 -29.95
C PHE A 96 -10.95 -11.31 -29.05
N ILE A 97 -11.89 -10.40 -28.78
CA ILE A 97 -11.62 -9.20 -27.98
C ILE A 97 -12.16 -9.39 -26.57
N ILE A 98 -11.32 -9.13 -25.57
CA ILE A 98 -11.65 -9.18 -24.15
C ILE A 98 -11.23 -7.85 -23.53
N TRP A 99 -12.17 -7.12 -22.94
CA TRP A 99 -11.87 -5.85 -22.25
C TRP A 99 -11.68 -6.07 -20.75
N THR A 100 -10.72 -5.37 -20.14
CA THR A 100 -10.55 -5.39 -18.67
C THR A 100 -11.72 -4.74 -17.94
N SER A 101 -12.38 -3.74 -18.53
CA SER A 101 -13.60 -3.13 -18.01
C SER A 101 -14.43 -2.46 -19.12
N LEU A 102 -15.49 -1.73 -18.76
CA LEU A 102 -16.47 -1.21 -19.73
C LEU A 102 -15.86 -0.21 -20.71
N LEU A 103 -15.93 -0.55 -21.99
CA LEU A 103 -15.58 0.34 -23.08
C LEU A 103 -16.56 1.52 -23.19
N GLU A 104 -16.04 2.73 -23.40
CA GLU A 104 -16.87 3.92 -23.61
C GLU A 104 -17.78 3.76 -24.86
N PRO A 105 -19.03 4.29 -24.85
CA PRO A 105 -19.97 4.11 -25.96
C PRO A 105 -19.45 4.57 -27.33
N ASP A 106 -18.63 5.63 -27.36
CA ASP A 106 -18.05 6.15 -28.60
C ASP A 106 -16.97 5.22 -29.18
N LEU A 107 -16.11 4.67 -28.33
CA LEU A 107 -15.10 3.67 -28.71
C LEU A 107 -15.77 2.36 -29.17
N HIS A 108 -16.81 1.92 -28.46
CA HIS A 108 -17.60 0.76 -28.85
C HIS A 108 -18.30 0.97 -30.21
N ARG A 109 -18.80 2.19 -30.48
CA ARG A 109 -19.38 2.56 -31.78
C ARG A 109 -18.33 2.55 -32.90
N LEU A 110 -17.10 3.01 -32.64
CA LEU A 110 -16.00 3.02 -33.60
C LEU A 110 -15.70 1.59 -34.12
N ILE A 111 -15.51 0.63 -33.20
CA ILE A 111 -15.23 -0.78 -33.53
C ILE A 111 -16.39 -1.40 -34.34
N ASN A 112 -17.64 -1.16 -33.90
CA ASN A 112 -18.81 -1.74 -34.57
C ASN A 112 -19.13 -1.13 -35.95
N THR A 113 -18.63 0.07 -36.25
CA THR A 113 -18.85 0.73 -37.55
C THR A 113 -17.89 0.20 -38.62
N SER A 114 -16.73 -0.35 -38.26
CA SER A 114 -15.75 -0.88 -39.21
C SER A 114 -16.14 -2.26 -39.76
N ARG A 115 -16.44 -2.31 -41.06
CA ARG A 115 -16.75 -3.58 -41.76
C ARG A 115 -15.58 -4.57 -41.75
N LEU A 116 -14.34 -4.09 -41.73
CA LEU A 116 -13.15 -4.95 -41.69
C LEU A 116 -13.01 -5.62 -40.31
N ALA A 117 -13.21 -4.85 -39.23
CA ALA A 117 -13.23 -5.37 -37.87
C ALA A 117 -14.31 -6.46 -37.70
N GLN A 118 -15.54 -6.20 -38.17
CA GLN A 118 -16.64 -7.17 -38.10
C GLN A 118 -16.39 -8.46 -38.89
N GLY A 119 -15.56 -8.43 -39.95
CA GLY A 119 -15.19 -9.62 -40.71
C GLY A 119 -14.22 -10.55 -39.99
N GLN A 120 -13.42 -10.04 -39.05
CA GLN A 120 -12.43 -10.80 -38.28
C GLN A 120 -12.89 -11.13 -36.85
N LEU A 121 -13.86 -10.38 -36.32
CA LEU A 121 -14.30 -10.50 -34.94
C LEU A 121 -15.01 -11.85 -34.69
N ALA A 122 -14.39 -12.70 -33.86
CA ALA A 122 -14.90 -14.02 -33.52
C ALA A 122 -15.56 -14.09 -32.13
N GLY A 123 -15.28 -13.12 -31.26
CA GLY A 123 -15.89 -13.00 -29.93
C GLY A 123 -15.59 -11.64 -29.29
N PHE A 124 -16.47 -11.22 -28.38
CA PHE A 124 -16.37 -9.97 -27.63
C PHE A 124 -16.83 -10.22 -26.19
N GLU A 125 -15.95 -9.97 -25.21
CA GLU A 125 -16.20 -10.20 -23.78
C GLU A 125 -15.64 -9.06 -22.91
N THR A 126 -16.04 -8.98 -21.65
CA THR A 126 -15.55 -7.98 -20.68
C THR A 126 -15.45 -8.61 -19.30
N LEU A 127 -14.26 -8.64 -18.72
CA LEU A 127 -13.98 -9.41 -17.50
C LEU A 127 -14.03 -8.61 -16.20
N PHE A 128 -13.97 -7.27 -16.24
CA PHE A 128 -14.02 -6.42 -15.02
C PHE A 128 -12.89 -6.71 -14.01
N ILE A 129 -11.69 -6.93 -14.54
CA ILE A 129 -10.45 -7.28 -13.82
C ILE A 129 -9.54 -6.06 -13.60
N ASP A 130 -10.07 -4.84 -13.68
CA ASP A 130 -9.33 -3.56 -13.63
C ASP A 130 -8.87 -3.16 -12.21
N PHE A 131 -8.27 -4.10 -11.48
CA PHE A 131 -7.73 -3.91 -10.13
C PHE A 131 -6.63 -4.92 -9.80
N PHE A 132 -5.93 -4.68 -8.69
CA PHE A 132 -4.81 -5.49 -8.22
C PHE A 132 -5.14 -6.10 -6.84
N PRO A 133 -5.49 -7.38 -6.74
CA PRO A 133 -5.55 -8.07 -5.45
C PRO A 133 -4.13 -8.17 -4.90
N ARG A 134 -3.92 -7.62 -3.71
CA ARG A 134 -2.62 -7.56 -3.01
C ARG A 134 -2.50 -8.66 -1.95
N GLU A 135 -3.63 -9.06 -1.38
CA GLU A 135 -3.76 -10.21 -0.48
C GLU A 135 -5.06 -10.94 -0.80
N SER A 136 -5.23 -12.16 -0.28
CA SER A 136 -6.46 -12.94 -0.45
C SER A 136 -7.77 -12.20 -0.08
N GLN A 137 -7.75 -11.22 0.82
CA GLN A 137 -8.90 -10.37 1.19
C GLN A 137 -8.63 -8.87 1.01
N LEU A 138 -7.57 -8.48 0.29
CA LEU A 138 -7.19 -7.07 0.06
C LEU A 138 -7.04 -6.77 -1.43
N ILE A 139 -7.81 -5.80 -1.92
CA ILE A 139 -7.78 -5.29 -3.29
C ILE A 139 -7.33 -3.83 -3.27
N THR A 140 -6.43 -3.47 -4.18
CA THR A 140 -5.96 -2.09 -4.39
C THR A 140 -6.10 -1.68 -5.87
N PHE A 141 -6.36 -0.41 -6.12
CA PHE A 141 -6.34 0.18 -7.47
C PHE A 141 -4.97 0.78 -7.83
N ARG A 142 -4.00 0.78 -6.89
CA ARG A 142 -2.67 1.40 -7.02
C ARG A 142 -2.73 2.89 -7.42
N ASP A 143 -3.77 3.61 -7.00
CA ASP A 143 -3.96 5.02 -7.30
C ASP A 143 -3.78 5.90 -6.05
N PRO A 144 -2.55 6.34 -5.72
CA PRO A 144 -2.30 7.33 -4.67
C PRO A 144 -2.73 8.74 -5.06
N TRP A 145 -2.99 9.04 -6.34
CA TRP A 145 -3.48 10.35 -6.79
C TRP A 145 -4.99 10.51 -6.58
N SER A 146 -5.71 9.41 -6.36
CA SER A 146 -7.07 9.43 -5.83
C SER A 146 -7.21 10.36 -4.63
N PHE A 147 -6.27 10.37 -3.68
CA PHE A 147 -6.40 11.15 -2.45
C PHE A 147 -6.55 12.66 -2.71
N PRO A 148 -5.62 13.35 -3.40
CA PRO A 148 -5.86 14.73 -3.79
C PRO A 148 -7.06 14.87 -4.73
N ILE A 149 -7.35 13.93 -5.63
CA ILE A 149 -8.53 14.05 -6.51
C ILE A 149 -9.85 14.09 -5.71
N LEU A 150 -9.94 13.31 -4.63
CA LEU A 150 -11.13 13.13 -3.80
C LEU A 150 -11.32 14.23 -2.74
N TYR A 151 -10.23 14.76 -2.19
CA TYR A 151 -10.28 15.68 -1.04
C TYR A 151 -9.74 17.10 -1.32
N HIS A 152 -9.05 17.34 -2.44
CA HIS A 152 -8.61 18.69 -2.82
C HIS A 152 -9.75 19.46 -3.50
N PRO A 153 -10.10 20.69 -3.04
CA PRO A 153 -11.31 21.40 -3.49
C PRO A 153 -11.36 21.70 -5.00
N VAL A 154 -10.22 21.79 -5.67
CA VAL A 154 -10.11 22.09 -7.12
C VAL A 154 -10.11 20.83 -8.01
N CYS A 155 -10.10 19.62 -7.43
CA CYS A 155 -9.83 18.38 -8.17
C CYS A 155 -11.07 17.50 -8.42
N ASN A 156 -12.26 18.00 -8.08
CA ASN A 156 -13.56 17.33 -8.02
C ASN A 156 -14.01 16.59 -9.32
N ASN A 157 -13.38 15.45 -9.60
CA ASN A 157 -13.70 14.52 -10.68
C ASN A 157 -13.96 13.13 -10.09
N MET A 158 -15.05 12.49 -10.49
CA MET A 158 -15.47 11.19 -9.93
C MET A 158 -14.55 10.05 -10.36
N ILE A 159 -14.15 9.21 -9.41
CA ILE A 159 -13.49 7.93 -9.69
C ILE A 159 -14.55 6.92 -10.14
N THR A 160 -14.30 6.28 -11.27
CA THR A 160 -15.21 5.32 -11.90
C THR A 160 -14.55 3.95 -12.05
N GLY A 161 -15.07 2.92 -11.39
CA GLY A 161 -14.69 1.53 -11.68
C GLY A 161 -14.48 0.64 -10.47
N ILE A 162 -15.54 0.30 -9.73
CA ILE A 162 -15.55 -0.84 -8.78
C ILE A 162 -16.91 -1.54 -8.90
N CYS A 163 -16.89 -2.87 -8.74
CA CYS A 163 -18.04 -3.80 -8.71
C CYS A 163 -18.58 -4.31 -10.06
N VAL A 164 -17.92 -5.36 -10.59
CA VAL A 164 -18.61 -6.49 -11.25
C VAL A 164 -17.95 -7.86 -10.95
N LEU A 165 -16.61 -7.95 -10.76
CA LEU A 165 -15.90 -9.25 -10.78
C LEU A 165 -16.43 -10.35 -9.86
N LEU A 166 -16.87 -10.04 -8.64
CA LEU A 166 -17.23 -11.06 -7.65
C LEU A 166 -18.49 -11.89 -7.99
N GLY A 167 -19.11 -11.69 -9.16
CA GLY A 167 -20.28 -12.46 -9.60
C GLY A 167 -21.56 -12.12 -8.82
N GLU A 168 -21.56 -11.01 -8.07
CA GLU A 168 -22.61 -10.67 -7.11
C GLU A 168 -23.24 -9.30 -7.42
N ASN A 169 -24.55 -9.20 -7.16
CA ASN A 169 -25.29 -7.95 -7.13
C ASN A 169 -25.58 -7.56 -5.66
N PRO A 170 -24.60 -6.95 -4.95
CA PRO A 170 -24.71 -6.71 -3.52
C PRO A 170 -25.67 -5.56 -3.16
N LYS A 171 -26.20 -5.60 -1.93
CA LYS A 171 -26.86 -4.42 -1.32
C LYS A 171 -25.81 -3.32 -1.13
N VAL A 172 -25.98 -2.15 -1.76
CA VAL A 172 -25.03 -1.02 -1.65
C VAL A 172 -25.40 -0.12 -0.47
N ARG A 173 -24.45 0.10 0.45
CA ARG A 173 -24.51 1.04 1.57
C ARG A 173 -23.33 2.02 1.52
N TYR A 174 -23.46 3.16 2.17
CA TYR A 174 -22.38 4.17 2.20
C TYR A 174 -22.35 4.96 3.50
N TYR A 175 -21.16 5.39 3.92
CA TYR A 175 -20.98 6.26 5.09
C TYR A 175 -21.57 7.66 4.82
N LYS A 176 -22.32 8.18 5.79
CA LYS A 176 -22.91 9.52 5.78
C LYS A 176 -22.74 10.16 7.17
N PRO A 177 -21.75 11.03 7.38
CA PRO A 177 -21.56 11.67 8.68
C PRO A 177 -22.77 12.53 9.07
N ARG A 178 -23.13 12.52 10.36
CA ARG A 178 -24.35 13.19 10.88
C ARG A 178 -24.30 14.72 10.78
N ASN A 179 -23.14 15.30 11.13
CA ASN A 179 -22.91 16.75 11.15
C ASN A 179 -21.66 17.05 10.30
N ALA A 180 -21.79 16.97 8.98
CA ALA A 180 -20.67 17.23 8.08
C ALA A 180 -20.25 18.70 8.06
N THR A 181 -18.95 18.96 8.25
CA THR A 181 -18.32 20.29 8.15
C THR A 181 -17.52 20.49 6.86
N HIS A 182 -17.18 19.41 6.16
CA HIS A 182 -16.23 19.37 5.05
C HIS A 182 -16.91 18.96 3.74
N GLU A 183 -16.42 19.42 2.59
CA GLU A 183 -17.09 19.18 1.30
C GLU A 183 -17.12 17.70 0.89
N ALA A 184 -16.07 16.94 1.22
CA ALA A 184 -15.97 15.53 0.81
C ALA A 184 -17.02 14.59 1.43
N HIS A 185 -17.84 15.03 2.38
CA HIS A 185 -18.90 14.19 2.98
C HIS A 185 -19.94 13.65 1.97
N VAL A 186 -20.08 14.30 0.80
CA VAL A 186 -20.96 13.82 -0.29
C VAL A 186 -20.33 12.67 -1.08
N LEU A 187 -19.01 12.48 -0.99
CA LEU A 187 -18.22 11.56 -1.81
C LEU A 187 -18.75 10.13 -1.74
N CYS A 188 -18.92 9.59 -0.53
CA CYS A 188 -19.44 8.24 -0.32
C CYS A 188 -20.82 8.05 -0.98
N SER A 189 -21.68 9.07 -0.98
CA SER A 189 -23.01 9.01 -1.61
C SER A 189 -22.93 9.02 -3.15
N HIS A 190 -22.05 9.83 -3.73
CA HIS A 190 -21.84 9.88 -5.18
C HIS A 190 -21.22 8.58 -5.71
N LEU A 191 -20.20 8.06 -5.02
CA LEU A 191 -19.59 6.77 -5.34
C LEU A 191 -20.61 5.62 -5.23
N ALA A 192 -21.46 5.62 -4.21
CA ALA A 192 -22.45 4.57 -4.02
C ALA A 192 -23.56 4.58 -5.08
N ASN A 193 -24.05 5.77 -5.45
CA ASN A 193 -25.00 5.90 -6.56
C ASN A 193 -24.36 5.45 -7.88
N PHE A 194 -23.11 5.85 -8.15
CA PHE A 194 -22.38 5.42 -9.34
C PHE A 194 -22.20 3.89 -9.41
N VAL A 195 -21.77 3.26 -8.31
CA VAL A 195 -21.66 1.79 -8.22
C VAL A 195 -23.02 1.13 -8.43
N GLN A 196 -24.09 1.65 -7.83
CA GLN A 196 -25.44 1.13 -8.00
C GLN A 196 -25.92 1.23 -9.47
N GLU A 197 -25.66 2.35 -10.14
CA GLU A 197 -26.00 2.55 -11.56
C GLU A 197 -25.25 1.59 -12.49
N LYS A 198 -23.97 1.32 -12.21
CA LYS A 198 -23.18 0.34 -12.97
C LYS A 198 -23.65 -1.09 -12.74
N LEU A 199 -23.94 -1.48 -11.50
CA LEU A 199 -24.53 -2.79 -11.17
C LEU A 199 -25.91 -2.98 -11.82
N ASP A 200 -26.75 -1.94 -11.82
CA ASP A 200 -28.05 -1.94 -12.49
C ASP A 200 -27.91 -2.12 -14.01
N ALA A 201 -27.00 -1.36 -14.64
CA ALA A 201 -26.75 -1.42 -16.07
C ALA A 201 -26.23 -2.80 -16.48
N TYR A 202 -25.30 -3.37 -15.70
CA TYR A 202 -24.78 -4.71 -15.95
C TYR A 202 -25.84 -5.80 -15.77
N THR A 203 -26.67 -5.72 -14.72
CA THR A 203 -27.78 -6.66 -14.48
C THR A 203 -28.85 -6.61 -15.60
N LYS A 204 -29.11 -5.42 -16.16
CA LYS A 204 -30.01 -5.25 -17.32
C LYS A 204 -29.44 -5.86 -18.61
N TRP A 205 -28.11 -5.81 -18.78
CA TRP A 205 -27.40 -6.31 -19.95
C TRP A 205 -27.23 -7.83 -19.89
N ASN A 206 -26.74 -8.36 -18.77
CA ASN A 206 -26.53 -9.79 -18.54
C ASN A 206 -27.68 -10.38 -17.70
N LYS A 207 -28.69 -10.94 -18.36
CA LYS A 207 -29.85 -11.59 -17.70
C LYS A 207 -29.51 -12.82 -16.87
N ASN A 208 -28.32 -13.41 -17.06
CA ASN A 208 -27.85 -14.56 -16.29
C ASN A 208 -27.06 -14.12 -15.02
N PHE A 209 -27.01 -12.81 -14.75
CA PHE A 209 -26.35 -12.23 -13.59
C PHE A 209 -27.38 -11.70 -12.55
N PRO A 210 -27.14 -11.89 -11.24
CA PRO A 210 -26.11 -12.75 -10.67
C PRO A 210 -26.39 -14.24 -10.97
N PRO A 211 -25.35 -15.09 -11.08
CA PRO A 211 -25.54 -16.53 -11.25
C PRO A 211 -26.40 -17.12 -10.12
N ALA A 212 -27.21 -18.13 -10.44
CA ALA A 212 -28.04 -18.80 -9.44
C ALA A 212 -27.17 -19.43 -8.34
N CYS A 213 -27.15 -18.82 -7.16
CA CYS A 213 -26.30 -19.21 -6.05
C CYS A 213 -27.13 -19.42 -4.79
N SER A 214 -26.74 -20.39 -3.95
CA SER A 214 -27.31 -20.61 -2.62
C SER A 214 -26.86 -19.56 -1.59
N ARG A 215 -25.91 -18.69 -1.95
CA ARG A 215 -25.31 -17.68 -1.06
C ARG A 215 -26.32 -16.58 -0.72
N PRO A 216 -26.43 -16.14 0.55
CA PRO A 216 -27.15 -14.91 0.90
C PRO A 216 -26.56 -13.71 0.15
N THR A 217 -27.41 -12.77 -0.29
CA THR A 217 -26.97 -11.60 -1.07
C THR A 217 -25.84 -10.85 -0.36
N GLY A 218 -24.76 -10.58 -1.08
CA GLY A 218 -23.62 -9.81 -0.58
C GLY A 218 -24.00 -8.38 -0.20
N THR A 219 -23.11 -7.70 0.51
CA THR A 219 -23.26 -6.27 0.84
C THR A 219 -21.96 -5.55 0.51
N ILE A 220 -22.05 -4.39 -0.15
CA ILE A 220 -20.92 -3.47 -0.30
C ILE A 220 -21.16 -2.23 0.56
N ILE A 221 -20.11 -1.78 1.24
CA ILE A 221 -20.13 -0.60 2.10
C ILE A 221 -19.03 0.34 1.62
N ILE A 222 -19.41 1.53 1.18
CA ILE A 222 -18.49 2.57 0.74
C ILE A 222 -18.21 3.53 1.89
N THR A 223 -16.94 3.74 2.19
CA THR A 223 -16.44 4.63 3.25
C THR A 223 -15.30 5.49 2.72
N ASP A 224 -14.94 6.54 3.45
CA ASP A 224 -13.84 7.44 3.13
C ASP A 224 -12.90 7.61 4.34
N ARG A 225 -11.98 8.58 4.31
CA ARG A 225 -11.08 8.89 5.44
C ARG A 225 -11.71 9.75 6.53
N SER A 226 -12.82 10.45 6.26
CA SER A 226 -13.56 11.19 7.29
C SER A 226 -14.23 10.27 8.33
N MET A 227 -14.34 8.97 8.04
CA MET A 227 -14.78 7.96 9.01
C MET A 227 -13.73 7.68 10.11
N ASP A 228 -12.43 7.77 9.81
CA ASP A 228 -11.36 7.51 10.79
C ASP A 228 -10.04 8.17 10.42
N LEU A 229 -9.71 9.25 11.15
CA LEU A 229 -8.45 9.98 11.02
C LEU A 229 -7.37 9.53 12.03
N ASN A 230 -7.69 8.65 12.98
CA ASN A 230 -6.71 8.18 13.97
C ASN A 230 -5.94 6.97 13.45
N THR A 231 -6.64 5.99 12.87
CA THR A 231 -6.03 4.76 12.33
C THR A 231 -4.81 5.02 11.42
N PRO A 232 -4.81 5.96 10.45
CA PRO A 232 -3.64 6.22 9.61
C PRO A 232 -2.52 7.04 10.29
N LEU A 233 -2.68 7.50 11.54
CA LEU A 233 -1.66 8.26 12.29
C LEU A 233 -0.98 7.43 13.39
N LEU A 234 -1.67 6.44 13.95
CA LEU A 234 -1.18 5.61 15.06
C LEU A 234 0.01 4.73 14.66
N HIS A 235 0.96 4.54 15.57
CA HIS A 235 1.89 3.42 15.51
C HIS A 235 1.17 2.11 15.82
N GLU A 236 1.49 1.05 15.08
CA GLU A 236 0.77 -0.20 15.18
C GLU A 236 1.68 -1.43 15.18
N PHE A 237 1.59 -2.21 16.24
CA PHE A 237 2.56 -3.26 16.57
C PHE A 237 2.16 -4.67 16.10
N THR A 238 1.31 -4.79 15.08
CA THR A 238 1.16 -6.07 14.34
C THR A 238 2.14 -6.12 13.18
N TYR A 239 2.72 -7.30 12.93
CA TYR A 239 3.96 -7.46 12.17
C TYR A 239 4.00 -6.69 10.84
N GLN A 240 2.98 -6.82 10.00
CA GLN A 240 2.91 -6.14 8.70
C GLN A 240 2.72 -4.62 8.82
N ALA A 241 1.82 -4.17 9.69
CA ALA A 241 1.62 -2.74 9.92
C ALA A 241 2.90 -2.07 10.44
N MET A 242 3.56 -2.70 11.40
CA MET A 242 4.83 -2.24 11.96
C MET A 242 5.95 -2.22 10.93
N ALA A 243 6.04 -3.24 10.06
CA ALA A 243 7.03 -3.30 9.00
C ALA A 243 6.82 -2.17 7.96
N HIS A 244 5.58 -1.92 7.53
CA HIS A 244 5.27 -0.86 6.56
C HIS A 244 5.32 0.57 7.14
N ASP A 245 5.26 0.74 8.47
CA ASP A 245 5.45 2.04 9.15
C ASP A 245 6.94 2.34 9.42
N LEU A 246 7.71 1.34 9.87
CA LEU A 246 9.07 1.54 10.38
C LEU A 246 10.19 1.20 9.39
N LEU A 247 9.98 0.27 8.46
CA LEU A 247 11.04 -0.19 7.55
C LEU A 247 10.94 0.51 6.19
N PRO A 248 12.08 0.77 5.50
CA PRO A 248 12.10 1.38 4.17
C PRO A 248 11.70 0.37 3.07
N MET A 249 10.47 -0.14 3.15
CA MET A 249 9.90 -1.08 2.18
C MET A 249 9.61 -0.35 0.87
N LYS A 250 10.11 -0.87 -0.25
CA LYS A 250 9.77 -0.35 -1.58
C LYS A 250 8.42 -0.91 -1.99
N GLU A 251 7.41 -0.05 -1.96
CA GLU A 251 6.06 -0.37 -2.42
C GLU A 251 5.79 0.28 -3.79
N SER A 252 5.77 -0.56 -4.82
CA SER A 252 5.33 -0.21 -6.17
C SER A 252 4.29 -1.25 -6.59
N ASP A 253 4.43 -1.90 -7.75
CA ASP A 253 3.62 -3.06 -8.12
C ASP A 253 3.79 -4.24 -7.13
N LYS A 254 5.02 -4.43 -6.63
CA LYS A 254 5.40 -5.47 -5.67
C LYS A 254 6.04 -4.86 -4.42
N ILE A 255 6.11 -5.63 -3.33
CA ILE A 255 6.81 -5.26 -2.10
C ILE A 255 8.23 -5.81 -2.16
N TYR A 256 9.22 -4.95 -2.00
CA TYR A 256 10.60 -5.36 -1.79
C TYR A 256 11.15 -4.83 -0.46
N TYR A 257 11.84 -5.70 0.28
CA TYR A 257 12.69 -5.31 1.40
C TYR A 257 14.16 -5.57 1.04
N ARG A 258 15.02 -4.60 1.34
CA ARG A 258 16.47 -4.77 1.19
C ARG A 258 17.05 -5.20 2.53
N THR A 259 17.71 -6.36 2.56
CA THR A 259 18.35 -6.89 3.76
C THR A 259 19.82 -7.25 3.49
N VAL A 260 20.62 -7.26 4.55
CA VAL A 260 22.02 -7.68 4.51
C VAL A 260 22.12 -9.13 4.99
N LEU A 261 22.33 -10.03 4.03
CA LEU A 261 22.67 -11.42 4.31
C LEU A 261 24.12 -11.49 4.81
N ASN A 262 24.35 -12.39 5.76
CA ASN A 262 25.68 -12.69 6.32
C ASN A 262 26.46 -11.45 6.83
N LYS A 263 25.73 -10.47 7.39
CA LYS A 263 26.27 -9.23 7.99
C LYS A 263 27.43 -9.51 8.95
N GLY A 264 28.62 -9.00 8.66
CA GLY A 264 29.85 -9.21 9.43
C GLY A 264 30.71 -10.40 8.99
N ALA A 265 30.30 -11.16 7.97
CA ALA A 265 31.06 -12.24 7.35
C ALA A 265 31.76 -11.76 6.05
N PRO A 266 32.82 -12.44 5.55
CA PRO A 266 33.51 -12.05 4.33
C PRO A 266 32.66 -12.14 3.05
N ASP A 267 31.48 -12.74 3.12
CA ASP A 267 30.50 -12.89 2.04
C ASP A 267 29.23 -12.03 2.21
N GLU A 268 29.33 -10.95 3.00
CA GLU A 268 28.24 -9.97 3.21
C GLU A 268 27.65 -9.46 1.88
N GLN A 269 26.33 -9.59 1.72
CA GLN A 269 25.62 -9.24 0.49
C GLN A 269 24.30 -8.51 0.80
N GLU A 270 24.12 -7.33 0.21
CA GLU A 270 22.79 -6.70 0.09
C GLU A 270 21.94 -7.48 -0.92
N LYS A 271 20.80 -8.00 -0.46
CA LYS A 271 19.80 -8.65 -1.31
C LYS A 271 18.47 -7.93 -1.19
N GLU A 272 17.86 -7.58 -2.32
CA GLU A 272 16.45 -7.17 -2.35
C GLU A 272 15.59 -8.43 -2.47
N MET A 273 14.68 -8.61 -1.52
CA MET A 273 13.82 -9.79 -1.40
C MET A 273 12.36 -9.37 -1.57
N GLU A 274 11.61 -10.14 -2.37
CA GLU A 274 10.19 -9.90 -2.62
C GLU A 274 9.34 -10.50 -1.48
N ILE A 275 8.35 -9.75 -1.01
CA ILE A 275 7.37 -10.23 -0.02
C ILE A 275 6.00 -10.35 -0.72
N ASN A 276 5.46 -11.56 -0.78
CA ASN A 276 4.20 -11.86 -1.47
C ASN A 276 3.42 -13.01 -0.78
N GLU A 277 2.23 -13.35 -1.30
CA GLU A 277 1.33 -14.36 -0.70
C GLU A 277 1.84 -15.81 -0.78
N ASN A 278 2.92 -16.08 -1.54
CA ASN A 278 3.55 -17.41 -1.53
C ASN A 278 4.43 -17.63 -0.29
N ASP A 279 4.81 -16.55 0.39
CA ASP A 279 5.56 -16.62 1.65
C ASP A 279 4.63 -17.03 2.80
N LYS A 280 4.74 -18.30 3.21
CA LYS A 280 3.94 -18.87 4.29
C LYS A 280 4.25 -18.25 5.65
N ILE A 281 5.49 -17.82 5.88
CA ILE A 281 5.92 -17.23 7.16
C ILE A 281 5.30 -15.84 7.30
N TRP A 282 5.32 -15.05 6.21
CA TRP A 282 4.62 -13.77 6.12
C TRP A 282 3.11 -13.95 6.33
N VAL A 283 2.45 -14.81 5.56
CA VAL A 283 0.99 -14.99 5.60
C VAL A 283 0.50 -15.49 6.97
N GLU A 284 1.25 -16.35 7.67
CA GLU A 284 0.88 -16.80 9.02
C GLU A 284 1.03 -15.70 10.09
N ASN A 285 2.02 -14.81 9.96
CA ASN A 285 2.43 -13.91 11.06
C ASN A 285 2.15 -12.42 10.85
N ARG A 286 1.90 -11.96 9.62
CA ARG A 286 1.65 -10.54 9.29
C ARG A 286 0.62 -9.82 10.18
N HIS A 287 -0.43 -10.54 10.57
CA HIS A 287 -1.57 -10.05 11.36
C HIS A 287 -1.40 -10.27 12.87
N ARG A 288 -0.31 -10.92 13.30
CA ARG A 288 0.02 -11.21 14.69
C ARG A 288 0.77 -10.02 15.32
N HIS A 289 0.63 -9.83 16.62
CA HIS A 289 1.39 -8.82 17.37
C HIS A 289 2.88 -9.15 17.35
N MET A 290 3.75 -8.13 17.25
CA MET A 290 5.19 -8.30 17.08
C MET A 290 5.83 -9.13 18.19
N LYS A 291 5.36 -8.97 19.45
CA LYS A 291 5.79 -9.80 20.59
C LYS A 291 5.63 -11.29 20.26
N ASP A 292 4.39 -11.69 19.98
CA ASP A 292 4.06 -13.09 19.70
C ASP A 292 4.66 -13.58 18.37
N THR A 293 4.91 -12.68 17.41
CA THR A 293 5.61 -12.99 16.14
C THR A 293 7.06 -13.37 16.38
N ILE A 294 7.80 -12.61 17.18
CA ILE A 294 9.19 -12.96 17.53
C ILE A 294 9.23 -14.30 18.26
N GLU A 295 8.36 -14.50 19.26
CA GLU A 295 8.23 -15.78 19.97
C GLU A 295 7.87 -16.93 19.02
N LYS A 296 6.93 -16.74 18.09
CA LYS A 296 6.52 -17.77 17.11
C LYS A 296 7.64 -18.12 16.15
N LEU A 297 8.30 -17.12 15.55
CA LEU A 297 9.42 -17.33 14.62
C LEU A 297 10.59 -18.08 15.27
N MET A 298 10.95 -17.74 16.51
CA MET A 298 12.00 -18.45 17.26
C MET A 298 11.58 -19.90 17.55
N ASN A 299 10.34 -20.13 17.99
CA ASN A 299 9.84 -21.47 18.31
C ASN A 299 9.69 -22.37 17.07
N ASP A 300 9.26 -21.83 15.93
CA ASP A 300 9.17 -22.60 14.68
C ASP A 300 10.55 -22.92 14.12
N PHE A 301 11.51 -21.98 14.25
CA PHE A 301 12.89 -22.22 13.85
C PHE A 301 13.57 -23.30 14.71
N GLN A 302 13.35 -23.29 16.04
CA GLN A 302 13.85 -24.35 16.91
C GLN A 302 13.28 -25.72 16.52
N LYS A 303 11.97 -25.83 16.24
CA LYS A 303 11.37 -27.08 15.74
C LYS A 303 12.00 -27.54 14.42
N PHE A 304 12.26 -26.61 13.50
CA PHE A 304 12.91 -26.92 12.24
C PHE A 304 14.32 -27.51 12.45
N ILE A 305 15.08 -27.00 13.44
CA ILE A 305 16.35 -27.60 13.89
C ILE A 305 16.13 -29.00 14.47
N ASP A 306 15.18 -29.15 15.40
CA ASP A 306 14.92 -30.41 16.11
C ASP A 306 14.44 -31.53 15.16
N GLU A 307 13.74 -31.17 14.09
CA GLU A 307 13.33 -32.06 12.98
C GLU A 307 14.48 -32.41 12.02
N ASN A 308 15.56 -31.60 11.98
CA ASN A 308 16.70 -31.73 11.07
C ASN A 308 18.07 -31.80 11.80
N PRO A 309 18.24 -32.64 12.84
CA PRO A 309 19.42 -32.62 13.71
C PRO A 309 20.72 -33.00 13.00
N ASN A 310 20.63 -33.69 11.86
CA ASN A 310 21.76 -34.09 11.02
C ASN A 310 22.52 -32.91 10.39
N PHE A 311 21.99 -31.68 10.48
CA PHE A 311 22.53 -30.49 9.83
C PHE A 311 22.96 -29.38 10.81
N THR A 312 22.85 -29.61 12.12
CA THR A 312 23.25 -28.63 13.14
C THR A 312 24.50 -29.07 13.89
N ASN A 313 25.46 -28.15 14.03
CA ASN A 313 26.64 -28.40 14.88
C ASN A 313 26.19 -28.54 16.35
N PRO A 314 26.47 -29.67 17.03
CA PRO A 314 26.06 -29.86 18.42
C PRO A 314 26.91 -28.96 19.35
N GLY A 315 26.32 -27.86 19.83
CA GLY A 315 26.96 -26.95 20.78
C GLY A 315 26.63 -25.46 20.63
N GLY A 316 25.85 -25.04 19.62
CA GLY A 316 25.39 -23.65 19.49
C GLY A 316 24.28 -23.30 20.50
N ASP A 317 24.35 -22.10 21.10
CA ASP A 317 23.28 -21.57 21.96
C ASP A 317 22.12 -21.07 21.08
N THR A 318 21.10 -21.90 20.92
CA THR A 318 19.95 -21.65 20.04
C THR A 318 18.97 -20.60 20.57
N THR A 319 19.20 -20.08 21.78
CA THR A 319 18.28 -19.11 22.42
C THR A 319 18.43 -17.67 21.90
N ASN A 320 19.47 -17.39 21.11
CA ASN A 320 19.81 -16.04 20.65
C ASN A 320 19.63 -15.89 19.12
N LEU A 321 18.99 -14.79 18.70
CA LEU A 321 18.62 -14.51 17.30
C LEU A 321 19.84 -14.41 16.37
N ASN A 322 20.99 -13.97 16.89
CA ASN A 322 22.24 -13.95 16.14
C ASN A 322 22.82 -15.36 15.93
N SER A 323 22.81 -16.22 16.97
CA SER A 323 23.24 -17.62 16.85
C SER A 323 22.38 -18.38 15.82
N ILE A 324 21.08 -18.09 15.78
CA ILE A 324 20.15 -18.60 14.78
C ILE A 324 20.56 -18.19 13.36
N LYS A 325 20.93 -16.91 13.16
CA LYS A 325 21.41 -16.40 11.86
C LYS A 325 22.73 -17.08 11.44
N ASP A 326 23.62 -17.36 12.39
CA ASP A 326 24.89 -18.05 12.12
C ASP A 326 24.70 -19.55 11.80
N MET A 327 23.79 -20.23 12.52
CA MET A 327 23.46 -21.64 12.24
C MET A 327 22.83 -21.84 10.86
N LEU A 328 22.03 -20.87 10.40
CA LEU A 328 21.46 -20.88 9.04
C LEU A 328 22.55 -20.92 7.95
N ALA A 329 23.77 -20.45 8.19
CA ALA A 329 24.84 -20.50 7.20
C ALA A 329 25.14 -21.94 6.69
N GLY A 330 25.02 -22.95 7.55
CA GLY A 330 25.42 -24.34 7.26
C GLY A 330 24.46 -25.20 6.42
N LEU A 331 23.30 -24.66 6.00
CA LEU A 331 22.20 -25.45 5.40
C LEU A 331 21.98 -25.16 3.90
N PRO A 332 22.65 -25.88 2.97
CA PRO A 332 22.51 -25.65 1.53
C PRO A 332 21.25 -26.26 0.89
N GLN A 333 20.67 -27.32 1.47
CA GLN A 333 19.51 -28.02 0.89
C GLN A 333 18.16 -27.31 1.12
N PHE A 334 18.11 -26.35 2.04
CA PHE A 334 16.89 -25.61 2.41
C PHE A 334 17.02 -24.10 2.18
N GLN A 335 17.77 -23.70 1.15
CA GLN A 335 18.15 -22.31 0.92
C GLN A 335 16.95 -21.34 0.83
N GLU A 336 15.86 -21.70 0.14
CA GLU A 336 14.65 -20.85 0.06
C GLU A 336 14.00 -20.61 1.44
N LEU A 337 13.82 -21.67 2.23
CA LEU A 337 13.21 -21.60 3.55
C LEU A 337 14.12 -20.83 4.53
N LYS A 338 15.43 -21.06 4.46
CA LYS A 338 16.46 -20.30 5.17
C LYS A 338 16.40 -18.82 4.84
N GLU A 339 16.27 -18.46 3.57
CA GLU A 339 16.20 -17.07 3.14
C GLU A 339 14.93 -16.39 3.68
N ALA A 340 13.77 -17.06 3.62
CA ALA A 340 12.52 -16.53 4.19
C ALA A 340 12.61 -16.34 5.72
N TYR A 341 13.11 -17.32 6.48
CA TYR A 341 13.33 -17.14 7.93
C TYR A 341 14.34 -16.03 8.24
N SER A 342 15.44 -15.95 7.49
CA SER A 342 16.46 -14.90 7.64
C SER A 342 15.88 -13.51 7.40
N LEU A 343 15.04 -13.37 6.36
CA LEU A 343 14.34 -12.14 6.03
C LEU A 343 13.43 -11.71 7.19
N HIS A 344 12.54 -12.59 7.65
CA HIS A 344 11.56 -12.23 8.68
C HIS A 344 12.18 -11.96 10.05
N LEU A 345 13.19 -12.74 10.46
CA LEU A 345 13.96 -12.47 11.69
C LEU A 345 14.70 -11.14 11.60
N SER A 346 15.31 -10.82 10.44
CA SER A 346 15.99 -9.53 10.24
C SER A 346 15.01 -8.36 10.30
N MET A 347 13.86 -8.46 9.62
CA MET A 347 12.81 -7.43 9.66
C MET A 347 12.26 -7.22 11.06
N ALA A 348 11.98 -8.30 11.81
CA ALA A 348 11.46 -8.21 13.17
C ALA A 348 12.50 -7.58 14.13
N GLN A 349 13.77 -7.98 14.02
CA GLN A 349 14.86 -7.39 14.79
C GLN A 349 15.05 -5.89 14.47
N GLU A 350 14.95 -5.51 13.20
CA GLU A 350 15.13 -4.12 12.78
C GLU A 350 13.95 -3.23 13.23
N CYS A 351 12.71 -3.73 13.14
CA CYS A 351 11.55 -3.09 13.76
C CYS A 351 11.74 -2.91 15.28
N MET A 352 12.27 -3.91 15.98
CA MET A 352 12.50 -3.86 17.42
C MET A 352 13.62 -2.88 17.81
N ASN A 353 14.67 -2.79 16.98
CA ASN A 353 15.74 -1.80 17.15
C ASN A 353 15.16 -0.37 17.03
N ILE A 354 14.37 -0.11 15.99
CA ILE A 354 13.70 1.18 15.74
C ILE A 354 12.74 1.53 16.89
N PHE A 355 11.95 0.56 17.36
CA PHE A 355 11.05 0.74 18.50
C PHE A 355 11.78 1.21 19.77
N GLN A 356 12.97 0.66 20.04
CA GLN A 356 13.79 1.05 21.18
C GLN A 356 14.51 2.39 20.94
N SER A 357 15.11 2.60 19.76
CA SER A 357 15.89 3.81 19.46
C SER A 357 15.04 5.07 19.41
N HIS A 358 13.79 4.97 18.93
CA HIS A 358 12.86 6.10 18.82
C HIS A 358 11.85 6.21 19.98
N LYS A 359 12.05 5.45 21.07
CA LYS A 359 11.14 5.41 22.24
C LYS A 359 9.67 5.21 21.88
N LEU A 360 9.38 4.33 20.91
CA LEU A 360 8.01 4.14 20.41
C LEU A 360 7.04 3.61 21.49
N ALA A 361 7.55 3.01 22.57
CA ALA A 361 6.73 2.64 23.74
C ALA A 361 6.11 3.87 24.44
N ASP A 362 6.92 4.90 24.72
CA ASP A 362 6.46 6.12 25.40
C ASP A 362 5.52 6.92 24.48
N LEU A 363 5.87 7.00 23.19
CA LEU A 363 5.04 7.61 22.16
C LEU A 363 3.69 6.89 22.00
N ALA A 364 3.69 5.56 21.90
CA ALA A 364 2.45 4.80 21.73
C ALA A 364 1.52 4.91 22.94
N SER A 365 2.04 5.00 24.18
CA SER A 365 1.16 5.16 25.35
C SER A 365 0.34 6.46 25.28
N ILE A 366 0.95 7.58 24.86
CA ILE A 366 0.20 8.83 24.63
C ILE A 366 -0.68 8.75 23.38
N GLU A 367 -0.22 8.18 22.27
CA GLU A 367 -1.02 8.02 21.05
C GLU A 367 -2.31 7.23 21.30
N GLN A 368 -2.20 6.07 21.98
CA GLN A 368 -3.35 5.26 22.38
C GLN A 368 -4.28 6.04 23.32
N SER A 369 -3.74 6.88 24.20
CA SER A 369 -4.52 7.71 25.11
C SER A 369 -5.27 8.86 24.41
N LEU A 370 -4.67 9.46 23.38
CA LEU A 370 -5.29 10.45 22.51
C LEU A 370 -6.38 9.80 21.64
N ALA A 371 -6.06 8.71 20.95
CA ALA A 371 -6.98 8.08 20.00
C ALA A 371 -8.16 7.40 20.69
N THR A 372 -7.96 6.69 21.81
CA THR A 372 -9.06 6.06 22.56
C THR A 372 -9.80 7.03 23.48
N GLY A 373 -9.15 8.12 23.92
CA GLY A 373 -9.65 9.04 24.94
C GLY A 373 -9.55 8.50 26.38
N LEU A 374 -8.84 7.38 26.58
CA LEU A 374 -8.66 6.70 27.86
C LEU A 374 -7.17 6.36 28.10
N ASP A 375 -6.69 6.57 29.32
CA ASP A 375 -5.37 6.12 29.78
C ASP A 375 -5.30 4.58 29.98
N GLU A 376 -4.15 4.09 30.41
CA GLU A 376 -3.91 2.66 30.71
C GLU A 376 -4.79 2.11 31.85
N ASP A 377 -5.26 2.98 32.76
CA ASP A 377 -6.21 2.66 33.84
C ASP A 377 -7.68 2.70 33.36
N PHE A 378 -7.93 2.87 32.05
CA PHE A 378 -9.24 3.07 31.41
C PHE A 378 -10.01 4.30 31.94
N ARG A 379 -9.30 5.36 32.31
CA ARG A 379 -9.84 6.63 32.80
C ARG A 379 -9.54 7.76 31.82
N ARG A 380 -10.24 8.89 31.96
CA ARG A 380 -9.94 10.08 31.14
C ARG A 380 -8.53 10.60 31.50
N PRO A 381 -7.60 10.70 30.53
CA PRO A 381 -6.24 11.10 30.80
C PRO A 381 -6.18 12.53 31.35
N LYS A 382 -5.22 12.77 32.26
CA LYS A 382 -4.95 14.08 32.86
C LYS A 382 -3.56 14.55 32.43
N ASN A 383 -3.38 15.86 32.32
CA ASN A 383 -2.09 16.50 32.02
C ASN A 383 -1.43 16.04 30.70
N ILE A 384 -2.23 15.51 29.76
CA ILE A 384 -1.75 14.98 28.47
C ILE A 384 -1.04 16.02 27.60
N ALA A 385 -1.33 17.31 27.81
CA ALA A 385 -0.61 18.41 27.16
C ALA A 385 0.83 18.57 27.69
N ASP A 386 1.06 18.36 28.99
CA ASP A 386 2.40 18.44 29.58
C ASP A 386 3.26 17.24 29.15
N GLU A 387 2.62 16.07 28.98
CA GLU A 387 3.24 14.86 28.47
C GLU A 387 3.60 14.97 26.99
N LEU A 388 2.66 15.47 26.17
CA LEU A 388 2.91 15.84 24.78
C LEU A 388 4.13 16.77 24.66
N VAL A 389 4.16 17.89 25.40
CA VAL A 389 5.25 18.86 25.34
C VAL A 389 6.60 18.25 25.74
N ARG A 390 6.63 17.33 26.72
CA ARG A 390 7.85 16.57 27.05
C ARG A 390 8.32 15.72 25.87
N LEU A 391 7.45 14.92 25.27
CA LEU A 391 7.81 14.02 24.16
C LEU A 391 8.20 14.79 22.89
N LEU A 392 7.54 15.91 22.59
CA LEU A 392 7.94 16.79 21.46
C LEU A 392 9.34 17.39 21.62
N SER A 393 9.88 17.43 22.85
CA SER A 393 11.25 17.89 23.14
C SER A 393 12.31 16.80 22.95
N ASP A 394 11.93 15.52 22.86
CA ASP A 394 12.84 14.39 22.98
C ASP A 394 13.56 14.12 21.65
N GLU A 395 14.86 14.39 21.59
CA GLU A 395 15.71 14.22 20.40
C GLU A 395 15.73 12.80 19.83
N GLN A 396 15.33 11.79 20.61
CA GLN A 396 15.20 10.41 20.11
C GLN A 396 13.93 10.17 19.29
N ILE A 397 12.89 11.01 19.44
CA ILE A 397 11.63 10.88 18.68
C ILE A 397 11.74 11.66 17.37
N ASN A 398 11.54 10.96 16.24
CA ASN A 398 11.67 11.56 14.91
C ASN A 398 10.68 12.68 14.65
N LEU A 399 11.06 13.61 13.75
CA LEU A 399 10.22 14.73 13.35
C LEU A 399 8.88 14.30 12.72
N SER A 400 8.83 13.19 11.98
CA SER A 400 7.56 12.68 11.42
C SER A 400 6.60 12.24 12.52
N ASP A 401 7.13 11.59 13.57
CA ASP A 401 6.34 11.07 14.70
C ASP A 401 5.87 12.19 15.62
N ARG A 402 6.71 13.22 15.86
CA ARG A 402 6.30 14.47 16.51
C ARG A 402 5.12 15.14 15.78
N ARG A 403 5.13 15.13 14.44
CA ARG A 403 4.04 15.68 13.61
C ARG A 403 2.77 14.83 13.71
N ARG A 404 2.87 13.49 13.61
CA ARG A 404 1.74 12.55 13.84
C ARG A 404 1.09 12.79 15.20
N LEU A 405 1.90 12.94 16.24
CA LEU A 405 1.45 13.18 17.61
C LEU A 405 0.72 14.52 17.78
N ILE A 406 1.18 15.59 17.12
CA ILE A 406 0.47 16.88 17.10
C ILE A 406 -0.88 16.76 16.38
N MET A 407 -0.95 16.03 15.26
CA MET A 407 -2.20 15.79 14.52
C MET A 407 -3.20 15.01 15.38
N LEU A 408 -2.77 13.91 16.02
CA LEU A 408 -3.59 13.14 16.97
C LEU A 408 -4.07 14.00 18.15
N TYR A 409 -3.22 14.88 18.68
CA TYR A 409 -3.60 15.80 19.75
C TYR A 409 -4.67 16.81 19.30
N VAL A 410 -4.54 17.38 18.10
CA VAL A 410 -5.54 18.31 17.56
C VAL A 410 -6.89 17.62 17.36
N ILE A 411 -6.90 16.40 16.80
CA ILE A 411 -8.10 15.55 16.67
C ILE A 411 -8.72 15.27 18.05
N PHE A 412 -7.92 14.84 19.03
CA PHE A 412 -8.38 14.56 20.40
C PHE A 412 -8.98 15.78 21.12
N ARG A 413 -8.47 17.00 20.84
CA ARG A 413 -8.90 18.23 21.50
C ARG A 413 -10.12 18.90 20.87
N ASP A 414 -10.60 18.39 19.73
CA ASP A 414 -11.70 18.94 18.92
C ASP A 414 -11.49 20.46 18.70
N GLY A 415 -10.40 20.76 18.00
CA GLY A 415 -9.91 22.11 17.74
C GLY A 415 -8.89 22.60 18.76
N VAL A 416 -7.87 23.32 18.31
CA VAL A 416 -6.87 24.02 19.15
C VAL A 416 -6.77 25.47 18.66
N ILE A 417 -6.29 26.41 19.49
CA ILE A 417 -6.04 27.77 19.02
C ILE A 417 -4.86 27.72 18.04
N LEU A 418 -4.99 28.34 16.86
CA LEU A 418 -3.96 28.28 15.80
C LEU A 418 -2.56 28.68 16.30
N GLU A 419 -2.49 29.68 17.19
CA GLU A 419 -1.26 30.16 17.80
C GLU A 419 -0.63 29.16 18.78
N ASP A 420 -1.43 28.28 19.39
CA ASP A 420 -0.91 27.16 20.19
C ASP A 420 -0.42 26.01 19.29
N ILE A 421 -1.05 25.77 18.13
CA ILE A 421 -0.53 24.83 17.11
C ILE A 421 0.85 25.31 16.61
N LYS A 422 0.99 26.60 16.27
CA LYS A 422 2.28 27.21 15.89
C LYS A 422 3.35 27.03 16.97
N ARG A 423 3.00 27.22 18.25
CA ARG A 423 3.90 26.99 19.39
C ARG A 423 4.33 25.52 19.50
N LEU A 424 3.39 24.58 19.37
CA LEU A 424 3.69 23.14 19.40
C LEU A 424 4.62 22.72 18.26
N LEU A 425 4.37 23.21 17.03
CA LEU A 425 5.24 22.94 15.87
C LEU A 425 6.66 23.52 16.08
N CYS A 426 6.76 24.77 16.53
CA CYS A 426 8.04 25.42 16.82
C CYS A 426 8.82 24.68 17.93
N HIS A 427 8.13 24.26 19.00
CA HIS A 427 8.70 23.52 20.11
C HIS A 427 9.16 22.11 19.70
N ALA A 428 8.42 21.47 18.79
CA ALA A 428 8.78 20.18 18.20
C ALA A 428 9.94 20.25 17.18
N GLY A 429 10.47 21.43 16.87
CA GLY A 429 11.50 21.63 15.84
C GLY A 429 11.00 21.43 14.41
N LEU A 430 9.69 21.56 14.17
CA LEU A 430 9.08 21.34 12.86
C LEU A 430 9.03 22.62 12.02
N PRO A 431 9.18 22.53 10.68
CA PRO A 431 9.02 23.67 9.79
C PRO A 431 7.65 24.36 9.96
N PRO A 432 7.56 25.71 9.90
CA PRO A 432 6.29 26.42 10.01
C PRO A 432 5.24 25.99 8.96
N GLN A 433 5.68 25.52 7.79
CA GLN A 433 4.83 25.00 6.71
C GLN A 433 4.01 23.77 7.14
N ASN A 434 4.46 23.01 8.14
CA ASN A 434 3.71 21.87 8.67
C ASN A 434 2.40 22.28 9.36
N ILE A 435 2.15 23.59 9.55
CA ILE A 435 0.84 24.08 9.97
C ILE A 435 -0.26 23.70 8.99
N ASP A 436 0.05 23.76 7.68
CA ASP A 436 -0.90 23.43 6.62
C ASP A 436 -1.27 21.95 6.69
N THR A 437 -0.30 21.06 6.95
CA THR A 437 -0.55 19.63 7.19
C THR A 437 -1.51 19.38 8.35
N VAL A 438 -1.46 20.20 9.40
CA VAL A 438 -2.36 20.06 10.56
C VAL A 438 -3.75 20.63 10.25
N THR A 439 -3.84 21.80 9.60
CA THR A 439 -5.13 22.44 9.28
C THR A 439 -5.88 21.75 8.14
N ASN A 440 -5.17 21.13 7.20
CA ASN A 440 -5.79 20.39 6.08
C ASN A 440 -6.60 19.18 6.53
N LEU A 441 -6.47 18.73 7.79
CA LEU A 441 -7.38 17.73 8.38
C LEU A 441 -8.84 18.24 8.44
N ASP A 442 -9.10 19.55 8.44
CA ASP A 442 -10.46 20.11 8.32
C ASP A 442 -11.12 19.70 6.98
N LEU A 443 -10.35 19.55 5.89
CA LEU A 443 -10.85 19.08 4.58
C LEU A 443 -11.30 17.61 4.63
N LEU A 444 -10.82 16.85 5.61
CA LEU A 444 -11.22 15.47 5.90
C LEU A 444 -12.24 15.37 7.05
N GLY A 445 -12.78 16.49 7.53
CA GLY A 445 -13.81 16.50 8.56
C GLY A 445 -13.31 16.43 10.00
N ALA A 446 -12.02 16.65 10.25
CA ALA A 446 -11.60 17.04 11.60
C ALA A 446 -12.14 18.44 11.95
N HIS A 447 -11.96 18.82 13.22
CA HIS A 447 -12.02 20.21 13.66
C HIS A 447 -10.63 20.58 14.20
N THR A 448 -9.87 21.36 13.45
CA THR A 448 -8.45 21.60 13.76
C THR A 448 -8.23 22.90 14.54
N THR A 449 -8.95 23.96 14.17
CA THR A 449 -8.81 25.29 14.75
C THR A 449 -10.10 25.73 15.43
N LYS A 450 -9.99 26.39 16.59
CA LYS A 450 -11.16 26.95 17.28
C LYS A 450 -10.95 28.37 17.77
N LEU A 451 -12.06 29.11 17.90
CA LEU A 451 -12.06 30.48 18.38
C LEU A 451 -12.06 30.56 19.92
N LEU A 452 -11.53 31.67 20.45
CA LEU A 452 -11.31 31.85 21.90
C LEU A 452 -12.60 31.85 22.75
N LYS A 453 -13.77 32.06 22.12
CA LYS A 453 -15.09 32.14 22.76
C LYS A 453 -16.04 31.01 22.32
N GLU A 454 -15.51 30.00 21.65
CA GLU A 454 -16.30 28.91 21.10
C GLU A 454 -16.72 27.91 22.18
N SER A 455 -17.97 27.44 22.11
CA SER A 455 -18.48 26.45 23.07
C SER A 455 -17.85 25.09 22.80
N ARG A 456 -17.41 24.39 23.85
CA ARG A 456 -16.89 23.03 23.72
C ARG A 456 -18.03 22.05 23.52
N THR A 457 -18.32 21.71 22.27
CA THR A 457 -19.00 20.46 21.93
C THR A 457 -18.06 19.29 22.18
N THR A 458 -18.59 18.17 22.69
CA THR A 458 -17.86 16.90 22.68
C THR A 458 -18.21 16.19 21.38
N PRO A 459 -17.24 15.85 20.51
CA PRO A 459 -17.55 15.14 19.27
C PRO A 459 -18.13 13.76 19.60
N GLN A 460 -19.23 13.39 18.92
CA GLN A 460 -19.84 12.08 19.11
C GLN A 460 -19.00 11.02 18.39
N CYS A 461 -18.53 10.02 19.12
CA CYS A 461 -17.92 8.84 18.51
C CYS A 461 -18.95 8.13 17.61
N ILE A 462 -18.51 7.73 16.42
CA ILE A 462 -19.33 7.05 15.40
C ILE A 462 -19.93 5.76 15.96
N PHE A 463 -19.12 5.00 16.71
CA PHE A 463 -19.53 3.79 17.44
C PHE A 463 -19.14 3.92 18.91
N THR A 464 -19.92 3.27 19.78
CA THR A 464 -19.58 3.13 21.20
C THR A 464 -18.32 2.27 21.34
N ARG A 465 -17.23 2.87 21.80
CA ARG A 465 -15.99 2.14 22.09
C ARG A 465 -16.20 1.20 23.29
N LYS A 466 -15.68 -0.02 23.18
CA LYS A 466 -15.69 -1.00 24.29
C LYS A 466 -14.83 -0.43 25.43
N THR A 467 -15.44 -0.10 26.57
CA THR A 467 -14.74 0.52 27.72
C THR A 467 -13.98 -0.47 28.60
N VAL A 468 -14.10 -1.76 28.29
CA VAL A 468 -13.38 -2.87 28.91
C VAL A 468 -12.71 -3.62 27.75
N PRO A 469 -11.41 -3.95 27.83
CA PRO A 469 -10.73 -4.65 26.75
C PRO A 469 -11.28 -6.07 26.61
N THR A 470 -11.36 -6.56 25.37
CA THR A 470 -11.70 -7.97 25.07
C THR A 470 -10.60 -8.93 25.55
N SER A 471 -9.41 -8.41 25.86
CA SER A 471 -8.22 -9.11 26.32
C SER A 471 -7.79 -8.59 27.70
N GLU A 472 -7.81 -9.46 28.71
CA GLU A 472 -7.31 -9.18 30.07
C GLU A 472 -5.76 -9.13 30.15
N ASN A 473 -5.07 -9.22 29.01
CA ASN A 473 -3.61 -9.25 28.95
C ASN A 473 -3.01 -7.84 29.03
N GLU A 474 -2.34 -7.55 30.15
CA GLU A 474 -1.50 -6.35 30.36
C GLU A 474 -0.44 -6.17 29.24
N ASP A 475 -0.09 -7.25 28.53
CA ASP A 475 0.85 -7.28 27.39
C ASP A 475 0.49 -6.35 26.21
N TYR A 476 -0.77 -5.95 26.04
CA TYR A 476 -1.24 -5.18 24.87
C TYR A 476 -1.63 -3.73 25.18
N LEU A 477 -1.15 -3.15 26.29
CA LEU A 477 -1.46 -1.77 26.68
C LEU A 477 -1.07 -0.71 25.63
N LEU A 478 -0.16 -1.01 24.70
CA LEU A 478 0.22 -0.14 23.59
C LEU A 478 -0.63 -0.34 22.31
N SER A 479 -1.66 -1.19 22.36
CA SER A 479 -2.48 -1.59 21.19
C SER A 479 -3.96 -1.68 21.56
N ARG A 480 -4.48 -0.64 22.23
CA ARG A 480 -5.86 -0.57 22.77
C ARG A 480 -6.90 -0.12 21.74
N TYR A 481 -6.47 0.66 20.75
CA TYR A 481 -7.33 1.25 19.74
C TYR A 481 -7.78 0.20 18.70
N GLU A 482 -9.09 0.06 18.52
CA GLU A 482 -9.67 -0.72 17.41
C GLU A 482 -10.06 0.24 16.28
N PRO A 483 -9.60 0.01 15.02
CA PRO A 483 -10.02 0.80 13.86
C PRO A 483 -11.54 0.91 13.74
N VAL A 484 -12.06 2.09 13.39
CA VAL A 484 -13.52 2.31 13.24
C VAL A 484 -14.13 1.34 12.25
N LEU A 485 -13.39 0.96 11.20
CA LEU A 485 -13.78 -0.05 10.22
C LEU A 485 -14.06 -1.42 10.86
N LYS A 486 -13.32 -1.83 11.90
CA LYS A 486 -13.58 -3.07 12.66
C LYS A 486 -14.93 -3.01 13.37
N LEU A 487 -15.20 -1.91 14.07
CA LEU A 487 -16.46 -1.70 14.80
C LEU A 487 -17.66 -1.66 13.83
N MET A 488 -17.49 -1.00 12.67
CA MET A 488 -18.46 -1.01 11.58
C MET A 488 -18.73 -2.44 11.10
N LEU A 489 -17.68 -3.22 10.79
CA LEU A 489 -17.81 -4.62 10.36
C LEU A 489 -18.50 -5.51 11.39
N GLU A 490 -18.21 -5.34 12.69
CA GLU A 490 -18.90 -6.08 13.76
C GLU A 490 -20.42 -5.80 13.76
N GLU A 491 -20.84 -4.54 13.59
CA GLU A 491 -22.25 -4.17 13.52
C GLU A 491 -22.93 -4.59 12.19
N VAL A 492 -22.18 -4.69 11.09
CA VAL A 492 -22.67 -5.26 9.82
C VAL A 492 -22.89 -6.76 9.95
N VAL A 493 -21.98 -7.48 10.57
CA VAL A 493 -22.11 -8.93 10.80
C VAL A 493 -23.37 -9.24 11.61
N LYS A 494 -23.68 -8.40 12.61
CA LYS A 494 -24.88 -8.48 13.47
C LYS A 494 -26.17 -7.94 12.84
N ASN A 495 -26.11 -7.34 11.65
CA ASN A 495 -27.22 -6.59 11.02
C ASN A 495 -27.80 -5.48 11.94
N SER A 496 -26.94 -4.81 12.72
CA SER A 496 -27.29 -3.70 13.63
C SER A 496 -26.71 -2.34 13.22
N LEU A 497 -25.92 -2.28 12.14
CA LEU A 497 -25.32 -1.05 11.62
C LEU A 497 -26.38 0.03 11.29
N ASP A 498 -26.28 1.18 11.97
CA ASP A 498 -27.15 2.36 11.87
C ASP A 498 -27.46 2.76 10.41
N GLN A 499 -28.75 2.80 10.04
CA GLN A 499 -29.19 3.14 8.69
C GLN A 499 -29.22 4.65 8.39
N THR A 500 -29.14 5.51 9.42
CA THR A 500 -29.03 6.97 9.24
C THR A 500 -27.61 7.38 8.88
N LEU A 501 -26.63 6.69 9.48
CA LEU A 501 -25.19 6.86 9.32
C LEU A 501 -24.63 6.02 8.17
N PHE A 502 -25.21 4.86 7.90
CA PHE A 502 -24.89 4.00 6.76
C PHE A 502 -26.14 3.62 5.96
N PRO A 503 -26.80 4.59 5.29
CA PRO A 503 -27.96 4.34 4.45
C PRO A 503 -27.67 3.40 3.28
N TYR A 504 -28.74 2.79 2.75
CA TYR A 504 -28.72 2.10 1.47
C TYR A 504 -28.96 3.09 0.32
N THR A 505 -28.37 2.85 -0.85
CA THR A 505 -28.74 3.55 -2.09
C THR A 505 -30.17 3.20 -2.52
N LYS A 506 -30.55 1.94 -2.34
CA LYS A 506 -31.88 1.39 -2.56
C LYS A 506 -32.35 0.66 -1.31
N PRO A 507 -33.44 1.09 -0.65
CA PRO A 507 -33.96 0.40 0.51
C PRO A 507 -34.38 -1.04 0.13
N PRO A 508 -34.06 -2.05 0.96
CA PRO A 508 -34.46 -3.43 0.69
C PRO A 508 -35.99 -3.57 0.73
N LEU A 509 -36.55 -4.24 -0.27
CA LEU A 509 -38.01 -4.43 -0.40
C LEU A 509 -38.62 -5.26 0.75
N ASN A 510 -37.81 -6.12 1.39
CA ASN A 510 -38.21 -7.00 2.48
C ASN A 510 -37.30 -6.79 3.71
N ASN A 511 -37.72 -5.93 4.65
CA ASN A 511 -37.09 -5.87 6.00
C ASN A 511 -37.31 -7.15 6.84
N THR A 512 -38.12 -8.09 6.35
CA THR A 512 -38.45 -9.35 7.03
C THR A 512 -37.26 -10.28 7.24
N GLU A 513 -36.27 -10.31 6.33
CA GLU A 513 -35.05 -11.09 6.52
C GLU A 513 -34.23 -10.56 7.71
N ASP A 514 -33.95 -9.26 7.73
CA ASP A 514 -33.20 -8.60 8.80
C ASP A 514 -33.95 -8.70 10.15
N MET A 515 -35.28 -8.55 10.16
CA MET A 515 -36.12 -8.77 11.36
C MET A 515 -36.10 -10.23 11.83
N SER A 516 -36.12 -11.20 10.92
CA SER A 516 -36.07 -12.63 11.26
C SER A 516 -34.73 -13.04 11.88
N LEU A 517 -33.62 -12.47 11.41
CA LEU A 517 -32.29 -12.71 11.96
C LEU A 517 -32.14 -12.05 13.34
N GLN A 518 -32.67 -10.83 13.52
CA GLN A 518 -32.77 -10.22 14.85
C GLN A 518 -33.61 -11.05 15.83
N SER A 519 -34.64 -11.78 15.37
CA SER A 519 -35.41 -12.69 16.23
C SER A 519 -34.61 -13.90 16.73
N GLN A 520 -33.49 -14.25 16.10
CA GLN A 520 -32.57 -15.31 16.55
C GLN A 520 -31.43 -14.82 17.46
N SER A 521 -31.25 -13.50 17.63
CA SER A 521 -30.34 -12.97 18.66
C SER A 521 -30.94 -13.03 20.07
N SER A 522 -32.23 -13.34 20.19
CA SER A 522 -32.89 -13.63 21.45
C SER A 522 -32.38 -14.94 22.07
N LEU A 523 -31.98 -14.88 23.34
CA LEU A 523 -31.53 -16.03 24.14
C LEU A 523 -32.58 -17.17 24.26
N ARG A 524 -33.82 -16.96 23.80
CA ARG A 524 -34.91 -17.95 23.82
C ARG A 524 -35.05 -18.74 22.51
N SER A 525 -34.36 -18.36 21.43
CA SER A 525 -34.48 -18.96 20.09
C SER A 525 -33.15 -19.43 19.49
N ALA A 526 -32.01 -19.12 20.11
CA ALA A 526 -30.70 -19.57 19.66
C ALA A 526 -30.56 -21.11 19.75
N LYS A 527 -30.37 -21.77 18.60
CA LYS A 527 -30.01 -23.20 18.54
C LYS A 527 -28.63 -23.42 19.19
N PRO A 528 -28.45 -24.48 20.00
CA PRO A 528 -27.21 -24.68 20.74
C PRO A 528 -26.02 -25.00 19.82
N THR A 529 -24.84 -24.51 20.19
CA THR A 529 -23.62 -24.43 19.35
C THR A 529 -23.16 -25.78 18.79
N TRP A 530 -23.42 -26.89 19.51
CA TRP A 530 -23.07 -28.24 19.06
C TRP A 530 -23.85 -28.72 17.82
N ALA A 531 -25.03 -28.15 17.55
CA ALA A 531 -25.82 -28.47 16.36
C ALA A 531 -25.27 -27.78 15.09
N ARG A 532 -24.55 -26.66 15.25
CA ARG A 532 -24.02 -25.87 14.13
C ARG A 532 -22.80 -26.53 13.47
N ASN A 533 -22.06 -27.34 14.22
CA ASN A 533 -20.86 -28.05 13.75
C ASN A 533 -21.14 -29.32 12.92
N ARG A 534 -22.41 -29.61 12.57
CA ARG A 534 -22.81 -30.78 11.75
C ARG A 534 -23.42 -30.42 10.40
N MET A 535 -23.55 -29.14 10.06
CA MET A 535 -24.01 -28.69 8.74
C MET A 535 -22.80 -28.32 7.87
N SER A 536 -22.49 -29.23 6.93
CA SER A 536 -21.65 -29.10 5.73
C SER A 536 -20.60 -27.98 5.64
N ASN A 537 -19.35 -28.40 5.37
CA ASN A 537 -18.20 -27.60 4.90
C ASN A 537 -18.41 -26.85 3.54
N SER A 538 -19.66 -26.66 3.10
CA SER A 538 -20.00 -26.05 1.80
C SER A 538 -21.22 -25.12 1.88
N GLU A 539 -21.60 -24.61 3.05
CA GLU A 539 -22.50 -23.45 3.10
C GLU A 539 -21.78 -22.22 2.55
N SER A 540 -22.38 -21.61 1.54
CA SER A 540 -21.85 -20.46 0.83
C SER A 540 -21.91 -19.22 1.72
N ARG A 541 -20.77 -18.91 2.34
CA ARG A 541 -20.55 -17.76 3.23
C ARG A 541 -20.96 -16.46 2.52
N GLN A 542 -21.78 -15.64 3.17
CA GLN A 542 -22.15 -14.30 2.66
C GLN A 542 -20.88 -13.47 2.47
N ARG A 543 -20.73 -12.80 1.32
CA ARG A 543 -19.63 -11.84 1.08
C ARG A 543 -19.98 -10.43 1.57
N ILE A 544 -19.03 -9.76 2.19
CA ILE A 544 -19.07 -8.33 2.53
C ILE A 544 -17.87 -7.66 1.87
N ILE A 545 -18.12 -6.63 1.07
CA ILE A 545 -17.08 -5.83 0.44
C ILE A 545 -17.07 -4.48 1.16
N VAL A 546 -15.90 -4.01 1.60
CA VAL A 546 -15.75 -2.64 2.10
C VAL A 546 -14.85 -1.89 1.14
N PHE A 547 -15.34 -0.79 0.56
CA PHE A 547 -14.49 0.11 -0.22
C PHE A 547 -14.11 1.33 0.61
N VAL A 548 -12.81 1.60 0.70
CA VAL A 548 -12.25 2.78 1.35
C VAL A 548 -11.69 3.74 0.30
N ALA A 549 -12.38 4.86 0.09
CA ALA A 549 -11.94 5.95 -0.76
C ALA A 549 -10.82 6.76 -0.09
N GLY A 550 -9.73 7.03 -0.81
CA GLY A 550 -8.58 7.75 -0.26
C GLY A 550 -7.63 6.90 0.58
N GLY A 551 -7.56 5.60 0.30
CA GLY A 551 -6.56 4.69 0.85
C GLY A 551 -6.93 4.06 2.20
N ALA A 552 -6.41 2.85 2.47
CA ALA A 552 -6.65 2.11 3.71
C ALA A 552 -5.34 1.65 4.36
N THR A 553 -5.36 1.38 5.67
CA THR A 553 -4.19 0.89 6.41
C THR A 553 -4.13 -0.64 6.46
N TYR A 554 -2.96 -1.19 6.80
CA TYR A 554 -2.80 -2.63 7.04
C TYR A 554 -3.60 -3.15 8.25
N SER A 555 -4.02 -2.28 9.17
CA SER A 555 -4.90 -2.66 10.28
C SER A 555 -6.37 -2.67 9.95
N GLU A 556 -6.81 -1.85 9.00
CA GLU A 556 -8.12 -2.01 8.37
C GLU A 556 -8.17 -3.32 7.55
N SER A 557 -7.07 -3.69 6.88
CA SER A 557 -6.92 -5.02 6.27
C SER A 557 -7.02 -6.12 7.33
N ARG A 558 -6.20 -6.06 8.40
CA ARG A 558 -6.24 -7.01 9.51
C ARG A 558 -7.64 -7.17 10.12
N ALA A 559 -8.37 -6.06 10.32
CA ALA A 559 -9.73 -6.08 10.84
C ALA A 559 -10.69 -6.89 9.95
N CYS A 560 -10.53 -6.84 8.63
CA CYS A 560 -11.31 -7.67 7.70
C CYS A 560 -11.03 -9.17 7.91
N TYR A 561 -9.76 -9.56 8.07
CA TYR A 561 -9.37 -10.94 8.37
C TYR A 561 -9.88 -11.42 9.75
N GLU A 562 -9.74 -10.60 10.79
CA GLU A 562 -10.23 -10.89 12.15
C GLU A 562 -11.75 -11.12 12.15
N VAL A 563 -12.51 -10.19 11.57
CA VAL A 563 -13.97 -10.27 11.54
C VAL A 563 -14.45 -11.37 10.57
N SER A 564 -13.75 -11.63 9.46
CA SER A 564 -14.06 -12.75 8.56
C SER A 564 -13.86 -14.11 9.24
N LYS A 565 -12.77 -14.27 10.00
CA LYS A 565 -12.47 -15.50 10.75
C LYS A 565 -13.48 -15.77 11.86
N THR A 566 -13.90 -14.74 12.59
CA THR A 566 -14.83 -14.85 13.73
C THR A 566 -16.30 -14.94 13.34
N SER A 567 -16.73 -14.22 12.29
CA SER A 567 -18.14 -14.15 11.88
C SER A 567 -18.62 -15.32 11.02
N GLY A 568 -17.70 -16.04 10.37
CA GLY A 568 -18.05 -17.01 9.33
C GLY A 568 -18.50 -16.38 8.01
N LYS A 569 -18.37 -15.06 7.83
CA LYS A 569 -18.59 -14.37 6.55
C LYS A 569 -17.27 -14.19 5.79
N ASP A 570 -17.32 -14.03 4.47
CA ASP A 570 -16.12 -13.67 3.69
C ASP A 570 -16.09 -12.14 3.56
N ILE A 571 -15.03 -11.50 4.04
CA ILE A 571 -14.91 -10.04 4.04
C ILE A 571 -13.73 -9.66 3.14
N ILE A 572 -13.92 -8.70 2.25
CA ILE A 572 -12.88 -8.23 1.31
C ILE A 572 -12.78 -6.70 1.45
N LEU A 573 -11.58 -6.22 1.74
CA LEU A 573 -11.24 -4.80 1.70
C LEU A 573 -10.83 -4.44 0.28
N ALA A 574 -11.44 -3.40 -0.27
CA ALA A 574 -11.01 -2.73 -1.48
C ALA A 574 -10.62 -1.28 -1.13
N THR A 575 -9.55 -0.75 -1.73
CA THR A 575 -9.14 0.63 -1.50
C THR A 575 -8.38 1.19 -2.69
N SER A 576 -8.31 2.51 -2.82
CA SER A 576 -7.54 3.14 -3.91
C SER A 576 -6.05 2.81 -3.85
N HIS A 577 -5.46 2.81 -2.66
CA HIS A 577 -4.05 2.51 -2.38
C HIS A 577 -3.85 2.14 -0.90
N MET A 578 -2.69 1.57 -0.53
CA MET A 578 -2.35 1.37 0.88
C MET A 578 -1.71 2.63 1.47
N LEU A 579 -2.06 2.94 2.71
CA LEU A 579 -1.52 4.07 3.47
C LEU A 579 -0.47 3.57 4.48
N SER A 580 0.73 4.12 4.39
CA SER A 580 1.61 4.29 5.55
C SER A 580 1.31 5.63 6.24
N PRO A 581 1.64 5.79 7.53
CA PRO A 581 1.43 7.06 8.24
C PRO A 581 2.20 8.24 7.63
N GLU A 582 3.40 7.99 7.08
CA GLU A 582 4.14 9.01 6.33
C GLU A 582 3.41 9.40 5.03
N LEU A 583 2.93 8.44 4.24
CA LEU A 583 2.21 8.71 3.00
C LEU A 583 0.91 9.47 3.27
N PHE A 584 0.13 9.07 4.27
CA PHE A 584 -1.07 9.78 4.68
C PHE A 584 -0.75 11.23 5.08
N THR A 585 0.24 11.43 5.95
CA THR A 585 0.62 12.77 6.41
C THR A 585 1.11 13.65 5.26
N LYS A 586 1.83 13.10 4.29
CA LYS A 586 2.20 13.80 3.06
C LYS A 586 0.98 14.16 2.22
N GLN A 587 0.09 13.21 1.94
CA GLN A 587 -1.13 13.42 1.16
C GLN A 587 -2.07 14.47 1.77
N VAL A 588 -2.17 14.53 3.11
CA VAL A 588 -2.88 15.61 3.83
C VAL A 588 -2.19 16.96 3.60
N SER A 589 -0.85 17.00 3.64
CA SER A 589 -0.10 18.23 3.35
C SER A 589 -0.28 18.72 1.92
N ASP A 590 -0.47 17.80 0.96
CA ASP A 590 -0.66 18.12 -0.45
C ASP A 590 -2.04 18.77 -0.73
N LEU A 591 -3.02 18.67 0.19
CA LEU A 591 -4.39 19.19 -0.02
C LEU A 591 -4.51 20.73 -0.07
N SER A 592 -3.48 21.48 0.29
CA SER A 592 -3.42 22.95 0.17
C SER A 592 -2.51 23.46 -0.95
N LEU A 593 -1.84 22.56 -1.68
CA LEU A 593 -0.93 22.93 -2.76
C LEU A 593 -1.69 23.23 -4.06
N ASP A 594 -1.19 24.16 -4.88
CA ASP A 594 -1.79 24.43 -6.20
C ASP A 594 -1.78 23.15 -7.05
N ARG A 595 -2.90 22.85 -7.73
CA ARG A 595 -3.10 21.64 -8.54
C ARG A 595 -1.96 21.39 -9.53
N ARG A 596 -1.36 22.46 -10.08
CA ARG A 596 -0.22 22.39 -11.00
C ARG A 596 1.02 21.73 -10.38
N THR A 597 1.18 21.82 -9.06
CA THR A 597 2.30 21.21 -8.31
C THR A 597 2.03 19.76 -7.91
N LEU A 598 0.76 19.33 -7.87
CA LEU A 598 0.36 17.95 -7.58
C LEU A 598 0.77 16.94 -8.66
N ASN A 599 1.16 17.41 -9.86
CA ASN A 599 1.63 16.58 -10.97
C ASN A 599 0.69 15.41 -11.33
N LEU A 600 -0.63 15.64 -11.22
CA LEU A 600 -1.67 14.63 -11.38
C LEU A 600 -1.57 13.93 -12.74
N PRO A 601 -1.72 12.60 -12.81
CA PRO A 601 -1.72 11.85 -14.08
C PRO A 601 -2.73 12.38 -15.11
N ALA A 602 -3.89 12.86 -14.65
CA ALA A 602 -4.93 13.44 -15.50
C ALA A 602 -4.53 14.75 -16.21
N ASP A 603 -3.55 15.48 -15.66
CA ASP A 603 -3.07 16.75 -16.22
C ASP A 603 -1.86 16.55 -17.18
N LYS A 604 -1.37 15.31 -17.29
CA LYS A 604 -0.32 14.92 -18.26
C LYS A 604 -0.93 14.73 -19.65
N PRO A 605 -0.15 14.91 -20.75
CA PRO A 605 -0.64 14.64 -22.10
C PRO A 605 -1.08 13.18 -22.21
N LYS A 606 -2.32 12.95 -22.69
CA LYS A 606 -2.86 11.59 -22.88
C LYS A 606 -1.93 10.76 -23.78
N PRO A 607 -1.69 9.47 -23.46
CA PRO A 607 -0.92 8.58 -24.32
C PRO A 607 -1.56 8.51 -25.71
N LYS A 608 -0.72 8.34 -26.73
CA LYS A 608 -1.11 8.24 -28.14
C LYS A 608 -0.61 6.91 -28.70
N ALA A 609 -1.35 6.35 -29.64
CA ALA A 609 -0.93 5.15 -30.36
C ALA A 609 0.46 5.38 -31.02
N PRO A 610 1.36 4.39 -30.98
CA PRO A 610 2.69 4.48 -31.59
C PRO A 610 2.66 4.95 -33.04
N SER A 611 3.54 5.90 -33.38
CA SER A 611 3.54 6.56 -34.70
C SER A 611 3.78 5.63 -35.89
N TYR A 612 4.40 4.46 -35.68
CA TYR A 612 4.62 3.47 -36.73
C TYR A 612 3.32 2.78 -37.20
N LEU A 613 2.25 2.79 -36.40
CA LEU A 613 0.94 2.22 -36.76
C LEU A 613 0.24 3.00 -37.88
N PHE A 614 0.55 4.30 -37.99
CA PHE A 614 0.02 5.19 -39.03
C PHE A 614 0.95 5.32 -40.25
N GLN A 615 2.14 4.72 -40.21
CA GLN A 615 3.02 4.65 -41.37
C GLN A 615 2.47 3.61 -42.35
N ARG A 616 2.33 4.00 -43.63
CA ARG A 616 2.07 3.04 -44.71
C ARG A 616 3.27 2.10 -44.82
N ASN A 617 2.98 0.81 -44.98
CA ASN A 617 3.96 -0.17 -45.44
C ASN A 617 4.18 0.03 -46.95
N ASP A 618 4.73 1.18 -47.35
CA ASP A 618 5.20 1.34 -48.72
C ASP A 618 6.42 0.40 -48.90
N PRO A 619 6.46 -0.43 -49.95
CA PRO A 619 7.62 -1.28 -50.20
C PRO A 619 8.86 -0.40 -50.39
N PRO A 620 10.05 -0.82 -49.91
CA PRO A 620 11.27 -0.05 -50.11
C PRO A 620 11.49 0.14 -51.61
N SER A 621 11.59 1.40 -52.04
CA SER A 621 11.67 1.74 -53.46
C SER A 621 12.88 1.06 -54.12
N GLU A 622 12.63 0.21 -55.13
CA GLU A 622 13.68 -0.39 -55.94
C GLU A 622 14.37 0.66 -56.83
N THR A 623 15.21 1.51 -56.23
CA THR A 623 15.97 2.55 -56.94
C THR A 623 17.46 2.51 -56.59
N SER A 624 18.10 1.38 -56.87
CA SER A 624 19.55 1.30 -57.19
C SER A 624 19.96 -0.02 -57.87
N ARG A 625 19.33 -0.39 -58.99
CA ARG A 625 19.85 -1.42 -59.92
C ARG A 625 20.57 -0.81 -61.13
N SER A 626 21.77 -0.30 -60.91
CA SER A 626 22.82 -0.07 -61.92
C SER A 626 24.12 0.36 -61.18
N SER A 627 25.32 -0.08 -61.52
CA SER A 627 25.77 -1.05 -62.53
C SER A 627 27.13 -1.61 -62.11
N ALA A 628 27.39 -2.90 -62.30
CA ALA A 628 28.73 -3.46 -62.12
C ALA A 628 29.60 -3.21 -63.36
N ASN A 629 30.83 -2.69 -63.20
CA ASN A 629 31.99 -3.15 -63.97
C ASN A 629 33.37 -2.66 -63.46
N THR A 630 34.20 -3.64 -63.09
CA THR A 630 35.65 -3.77 -63.39
C THR A 630 36.64 -2.61 -63.14
N SER A 631 37.36 -2.73 -62.01
CA SER A 631 38.84 -2.82 -61.90
C SER A 631 39.76 -1.86 -62.69
N ARG A 632 40.55 -1.04 -61.96
CA ARG A 632 42.02 -1.22 -61.74
C ARG A 632 42.63 0.03 -61.08
N SER A 633 43.51 -0.19 -60.10
CA SER A 633 44.44 0.84 -59.59
C SER A 633 45.65 0.99 -60.53
N PRO A 634 46.34 2.14 -60.47
CA PRO A 634 47.77 2.05 -60.10
C PRO A 634 48.23 3.08 -59.06
N VAL A 635 49.40 2.82 -58.51
CA VAL A 635 50.11 3.58 -57.46
C VAL A 635 51.15 4.50 -58.13
N THR A 636 51.43 5.71 -57.59
CA THR A 636 52.79 6.18 -57.18
C THR A 636 52.93 7.70 -56.92
N ASN A 637 53.52 8.00 -55.76
CA ASN A 637 54.55 9.03 -55.44
C ASN A 637 54.62 10.38 -56.18
N GLY A 638 54.65 11.47 -55.39
CA GLY A 638 55.22 12.78 -55.77
C GLY A 638 55.39 13.70 -54.56
N ARG A 639 56.62 14.11 -54.24
CA ARG A 639 57.01 14.99 -53.11
C ARG A 639 57.47 16.36 -53.64
N VAL A 640 57.86 17.30 -52.75
CA VAL A 640 58.43 18.67 -52.99
C VAL A 640 57.36 19.78 -52.96
N ILE A 641 57.46 20.95 -52.31
CA ILE A 641 58.18 21.58 -51.17
C ILE A 641 58.00 23.11 -51.36
N SER A 642 57.75 23.89 -50.29
CA SER A 642 57.92 25.36 -50.20
C SER A 642 56.99 26.26 -51.07
N ASN A 643 56.77 27.56 -50.84
CA ASN A 643 56.98 28.42 -49.65
C ASN A 643 56.21 29.76 -49.80
N VAL A 644 55.72 30.31 -48.67
CA VAL A 644 55.66 31.77 -48.36
C VAL A 644 54.69 32.68 -49.17
N VAL A 645 54.43 33.86 -48.57
CA VAL A 645 53.78 35.10 -49.06
C VAL A 645 52.30 35.28 -48.70
N ARG A 646 52.00 36.48 -48.16
CA ARG A 646 50.72 36.98 -47.63
C ARG A 646 50.30 38.27 -48.41
N PRO A 647 49.26 39.02 -48.00
CA PRO A 647 48.14 39.48 -48.83
C PRO A 647 48.40 40.81 -49.60
N PRO A 648 47.41 41.33 -50.35
CA PRO A 648 46.46 42.35 -49.82
C PRO A 648 45.00 42.14 -50.35
N GLY A 649 43.95 42.92 -50.04
CA GLY A 649 43.75 44.10 -49.18
C GLY A 649 42.32 44.69 -49.37
N SER A 650 42.02 45.79 -48.65
CA SER A 650 40.87 46.73 -48.83
C SER A 650 39.40 46.24 -48.75
N ASN A 651 38.84 46.34 -47.54
CA ASN A 651 37.61 47.06 -47.11
C ASN A 651 36.96 48.05 -48.12
N PRO A 652 35.63 48.37 -48.03
CA PRO A 652 35.12 49.21 -46.91
C PRO A 652 33.64 49.10 -46.44
N ASN A 653 33.43 49.55 -45.18
CA ASN A 653 32.29 50.33 -44.63
C ASN A 653 30.85 49.73 -44.62
N SER A 654 30.00 49.98 -43.61
CA SER A 654 30.13 50.75 -42.34
C SER A 654 29.01 50.44 -41.34
N ALA A 655 29.31 50.60 -40.04
CA ALA A 655 28.43 51.01 -38.91
C ALA A 655 27.13 50.22 -38.60
N GLY A 656 26.80 49.92 -37.33
CA GLY A 656 27.57 50.12 -36.09
C GLY A 656 26.69 49.99 -34.83
N ASN A 657 27.34 49.65 -33.69
CA ASN A 657 26.94 49.80 -32.27
C ASN A 657 25.55 49.28 -31.81
N ASP A 658 25.30 48.97 -30.53
CA ASP A 658 26.08 48.53 -29.36
C ASP A 658 25.02 48.03 -28.33
N GLY A 659 25.28 47.12 -27.40
CA GLY A 659 26.49 46.35 -27.11
C GLY A 659 26.25 45.37 -25.95
N ASN A 660 27.30 44.62 -25.58
CA ASN A 660 27.64 43.99 -24.29
C ASN A 660 26.54 43.57 -23.26
N SER A 661 26.67 42.47 -22.52
CA SER A 661 27.87 41.65 -22.24
C SER A 661 27.53 40.26 -21.66
N GLN A 662 28.34 39.24 -22.00
CA GLN A 662 29.05 38.26 -21.13
C GLN A 662 28.36 37.66 -19.87
N LEU A 663 28.66 36.46 -19.33
CA LEU A 663 29.46 35.23 -19.62
C LEU A 663 28.94 34.21 -18.55
N TYR A 664 29.01 32.87 -18.63
CA TYR A 664 30.17 31.98 -18.69
C TYR A 664 29.73 30.53 -19.00
N LYS A 665 30.67 29.66 -19.40
CA LYS A 665 30.45 28.21 -19.66
C LYS A 665 31.11 27.32 -18.58
N LYS A 666 30.54 26.11 -18.45
CA LYS A 666 31.11 24.81 -18.00
C LYS A 666 32.65 24.71 -17.93
N TYR A 667 33.18 23.88 -17.02
CA TYR A 667 33.52 22.46 -17.27
C TYR A 667 33.95 21.72 -15.98
N ALA A 668 34.04 20.39 -16.03
CA ALA A 668 34.42 19.50 -14.94
C ALA A 668 35.55 18.54 -15.38
N GLN A 669 36.37 18.04 -14.45
CA GLN A 669 37.13 16.78 -14.58
C GLN A 669 37.82 16.38 -13.26
N GLU A 670 38.12 15.08 -13.11
CA GLU A 670 38.83 14.46 -11.97
C GLU A 670 40.37 14.32 -12.26
N PRO A 671 41.18 13.41 -11.65
CA PRO A 671 42.23 13.82 -10.73
C PRO A 671 43.65 13.35 -11.16
N PRO A 672 44.68 13.59 -10.33
CA PRO A 672 45.80 12.63 -10.26
C PRO A 672 46.33 12.33 -8.84
N THR A 673 47.17 11.31 -8.75
CA THR A 673 47.68 10.68 -7.52
C THR A 673 49.10 11.10 -7.11
N SER A 674 49.40 10.88 -5.81
CA SER A 674 50.70 10.48 -5.22
C SER A 674 51.94 11.41 -5.27
N SER A 675 52.38 11.85 -4.08
CA SER A 675 53.77 11.73 -3.59
C SER A 675 53.85 11.88 -2.06
N MET A 676 54.93 11.36 -1.45
CA MET A 676 55.18 11.33 0.01
C MET A 676 56.00 12.55 0.48
N GLU A 677 55.89 12.96 1.76
CA GLU A 677 56.95 12.74 2.78
C GLU A 677 56.63 13.37 4.15
N ALA A 678 57.41 12.95 5.17
CA ALA A 678 57.13 13.04 6.60
C ALA A 678 57.32 14.42 7.27
N THR A 679 56.62 14.63 8.40
CA THR A 679 57.25 15.11 9.66
C THR A 679 56.38 14.78 10.88
N SER A 680 56.97 14.86 12.08
CA SER A 680 56.52 14.11 13.27
C SER A 680 56.48 14.95 14.56
N LEU A 681 55.67 14.49 15.54
CA LEU A 681 55.67 14.88 16.98
C LEU A 681 55.19 16.34 17.25
N ASN A 682 54.67 16.74 18.43
CA ASN A 682 54.67 16.10 19.75
C ASN A 682 53.55 16.63 20.70
N THR A 683 53.23 15.86 21.76
CA THR A 683 52.75 16.25 23.13
C THR A 683 51.57 17.21 23.39
N GLY A 684 50.71 16.85 24.37
CA GLY A 684 49.90 17.84 25.11
C GLY A 684 48.73 17.35 25.98
N ILE A 685 48.96 16.55 27.04
CA ILE A 685 47.94 16.23 28.09
C ILE A 685 48.16 17.16 29.30
N PRO A 686 47.08 17.58 30.00
CA PRO A 686 47.13 17.57 31.48
C PRO A 686 46.01 16.76 32.17
N GLN A 687 46.44 16.09 33.24
CA GLN A 687 45.69 15.55 34.39
C GLN A 687 45.05 16.67 35.24
N SER A 688 44.30 16.48 36.34
CA SER A 688 43.42 15.43 36.92
C SER A 688 42.83 16.00 38.23
N PHE A 689 41.74 15.46 38.78
CA PHE A 689 41.41 15.65 40.22
C PHE A 689 40.66 14.43 40.80
N LYS A 690 40.95 14.10 42.07
CA LYS A 690 40.33 13.06 42.93
C LYS A 690 39.99 13.70 44.29
N VAL A 691 38.99 13.16 45.01
CA VAL A 691 38.65 13.27 46.48
C VAL A 691 37.21 12.73 46.65
N TYR A 692 36.78 11.91 47.63
CA TYR A 692 37.43 10.98 48.60
C TYR A 692 36.35 9.91 49.01
N GLU A 693 36.69 8.90 49.83
CA GLU A 693 35.74 8.00 50.52
C GLU A 693 35.84 8.16 52.06
N SER A 694 34.78 7.80 52.80
CA SER A 694 34.87 7.48 54.24
C SER A 694 33.67 6.65 54.74
N GLU A 695 33.93 5.58 55.49
CA GLU A 695 32.95 4.68 56.14
C GLU A 695 32.67 5.04 57.63
N ASP A 696 32.06 4.09 58.36
CA ASP A 696 31.76 3.99 59.82
C ASP A 696 30.48 4.64 60.39
N ALA A 697 29.78 4.11 61.42
CA ALA A 697 29.59 2.73 61.95
C ALA A 697 28.50 2.69 63.07
N ASN A 698 27.90 1.51 63.35
CA ASN A 698 27.18 1.08 64.61
C ASN A 698 25.86 1.80 65.05
N SER A 699 24.74 1.13 65.40
CA SER A 699 24.63 0.11 66.47
C SER A 699 23.22 -0.55 66.66
N LEU A 700 23.24 -1.85 67.03
CA LEU A 700 22.40 -2.63 67.97
C LEU A 700 20.84 -2.50 68.13
N LYS A 701 20.17 -3.64 67.83
CA LYS A 701 19.11 -4.39 68.57
C LYS A 701 17.77 -3.73 69.03
N GLY A 702 16.66 -4.31 68.54
CA GLY A 702 15.33 -4.32 69.18
C GLY A 702 14.38 -5.36 68.54
N LYS A 703 13.52 -6.05 69.32
CA LYS A 703 12.61 -7.12 68.84
C LYS A 703 11.13 -6.69 68.86
N LEU A 704 10.38 -7.14 67.84
CA LEU A 704 8.94 -7.56 67.84
C LEU A 704 7.92 -6.85 68.75
N ASP A 705 6.83 -6.29 68.19
CA ASP A 705 5.56 -7.03 68.02
C ASP A 705 4.54 -6.31 67.07
N LYS A 706 3.33 -6.87 66.93
CA LYS A 706 2.32 -6.70 65.87
C LYS A 706 1.54 -5.36 65.76
N LYS A 707 1.04 -5.15 64.52
CA LYS A 707 -0.36 -4.92 64.05
C LYS A 707 -0.74 -3.56 63.40
N CYS A 708 -1.50 -3.70 62.31
CA CYS A 708 -2.48 -2.79 61.68
C CYS A 708 -2.05 -1.73 60.61
N LYS A 709 -2.45 -2.04 59.36
CA LYS A 709 -3.02 -1.18 58.28
C LYS A 709 -2.55 0.30 58.17
N HIS A 710 -1.77 0.61 57.13
CA HIS A 710 -2.27 1.22 55.87
C HIS A 710 -1.17 1.35 54.80
N LYS A 711 -1.61 1.50 53.54
CA LYS A 711 -0.93 2.01 52.32
C LYS A 711 0.54 2.49 52.44
N ASP A 712 1.42 2.01 51.55
CA ASP A 712 1.69 2.71 50.28
C ASP A 712 2.40 1.80 49.26
N GLY A 713 2.28 2.13 47.97
CA GLY A 713 2.76 1.29 46.87
C GLY A 713 3.89 1.95 46.07
N GLU A 714 5.11 1.44 46.21
CA GLU A 714 6.20 1.77 45.29
C GLU A 714 6.02 1.05 43.95
N LYS A 715 5.61 1.77 42.90
CA LYS A 715 5.69 1.29 41.51
C LYS A 715 7.17 1.16 41.10
N LYS A 716 7.79 0.00 41.35
CA LYS A 716 9.09 -0.34 40.77
C LYS A 716 8.96 -0.49 39.25
N LYS A 717 9.58 0.43 38.48
CA LYS A 717 9.85 0.21 37.06
C LYS A 717 10.65 -1.10 36.91
N ARG A 718 10.06 -2.12 36.29
CA ARG A 718 10.76 -3.33 35.84
C ARG A 718 10.94 -3.25 34.33
N GLY A 719 12.15 -3.52 33.86
CA GLY A 719 12.45 -3.56 32.43
C GLY A 719 11.74 -4.73 31.73
N PHE A 720 11.46 -4.53 30.44
CA PHE A 720 10.57 -5.37 29.62
C PHE A 720 11.07 -6.82 29.39
N PHE A 721 12.34 -7.12 29.69
CA PHE A 721 12.90 -8.47 29.63
C PHE A 721 13.52 -8.89 30.97
N GLY A 722 12.72 -9.58 31.78
CA GLY A 722 13.17 -10.19 33.03
C GLY A 722 13.62 -11.63 32.83
N SER A 723 14.88 -11.84 32.41
CA SER A 723 15.49 -13.17 32.45
C SER A 723 15.53 -13.69 33.89
N LYS A 724 14.96 -14.88 34.12
CA LYS A 724 15.14 -15.63 35.38
C LYS A 724 16.39 -16.49 35.24
N LYS A 725 17.30 -16.35 36.19
CA LYS A 725 18.28 -17.40 36.52
C LYS A 725 17.58 -18.63 37.09
#